data_AF-T1J507-F1
#
_entry.id   AF-T1J507-F1
#
_cell.length_a   1.000
_cell.length_b   1.000
_cell.length_c   1.000
_cell.angle_alpha   90.00
_cell.angle_beta   90.00
_cell.angle_gamma   90.00
#
_symmetry.space_group_name_H-M   'P 1'
#
loop_
_entity.id
_entity.type
_entity.pdbx_description
1 polymer ?
#
loop_
_entity_poly.entity_id
_entity_poly.type
_entity_poly.pdbx_seq_one_letter_code
_entity_poly.pdbx_strand_id
1 'polypeptide(L)'
;MKSSLAGCFMGDLHYNLDGTPILIIGHHILIGKMMDMEKPFAVLFKQKDKLDAFETESNEKTKEIYAMVCFLKKQTNGECPFPVCVIIQQQNLWNKWLKNHDFISVGQYYNHCDDDSVVIGEFIMVPKSDGHQGVKFQSHLNVTWGETIEDGLLYVDVWYGGIRFLKYQTPLCADRKSFKCPLKQGRLYNYVADFKVPFYVPSGRYQMKVHAENNNKMNFIFSGLFLGKQHIKALQSFNFVVRNYATNKKITPVCVRAREFQDRIAINDHSGKFTYGDILKYSQSLSRRIIDICGEKKTTNEQDRIAFLCPNDASYVFAQWATWQSGNITVPLHKSHPTPQLQYFIQDSQCCLIMATPDLAPKVKPITDKLKIPLLVLDSAAYSEKNIHKSIKIVNDDFFNSTDALILYTSGTTGPPKGVLLTHSNLQHQVETIIEALGFEENDSVLHLLPLHHTHGIVHALLSPLHVGARCVMMPQFNPAEVWDELLSEKKEQERVNVMLGVPTMYVKLIEEYANKFGKDEFIPAVRNTCNKKMRLMVSGSAALPEPIFNRWKQITGHKILERFGMSETGLSVTNPLIGERKPGFVGLPVNCVEVCIGSENPDSSLGYDCILTANAKGVKITPGKENEAGELLVKGPNVFKGYWKKAAATKKSFTPDGYFKTGDTVVYRENSFKIEGRTSVDIIKSGGYKISALDVERHLLSHPHIVEAVVVGVADPVWGQRVAAVIVTRDEKELKLPELKEWCKERMPPYTIPSLLKVLDTLPKNAVGKVNKKELVQQVFPENKS
;
A
#
# COMPACT_ATOMS: atom_id res chain seq x y z
N MET A 1 -48.22 -5.16 33.04
CA MET A 1 -48.08 -6.59 32.65
C MET A 1 -48.01 -6.65 31.12
N LYS A 2 -47.22 -7.59 30.58
CA LYS A 2 -46.80 -7.77 29.17
C LYS A 2 -45.67 -6.84 28.66
N SER A 3 -44.49 -6.98 29.26
CA SER A 3 -43.23 -6.94 28.52
C SER A 3 -43.01 -8.31 27.85
N SER A 4 -42.80 -8.32 26.54
CA SER A 4 -42.39 -9.48 25.77
C SER A 4 -40.94 -9.84 26.13
N LEU A 5 -40.73 -10.92 26.88
CA LEU A 5 -39.42 -11.54 27.05
C LEU A 5 -39.11 -12.37 25.79
N ALA A 6 -38.42 -11.75 24.84
CA ALA A 6 -37.59 -12.47 23.88
C ALA A 6 -36.15 -12.33 24.35
N GLY A 7 -35.47 -13.44 24.60
CA GLY A 7 -34.08 -13.48 25.05
C GLY A 7 -33.31 -14.55 24.29
N CYS A 8 -32.03 -14.27 23.98
CA CYS A 8 -31.09 -15.30 23.52
C CYS A 8 -30.57 -16.05 24.74
N PHE A 9 -30.63 -17.39 24.68
CA PHE A 9 -30.09 -18.27 25.71
C PHE A 9 -29.13 -19.25 25.03
N MET A 10 -27.97 -19.49 25.64
CA MET A 10 -27.11 -20.61 25.26
C MET A 10 -27.69 -21.91 25.85
N GLY A 11 -27.58 -23.01 25.10
CA GLY A 11 -28.03 -24.33 25.53
C GLY A 11 -27.33 -25.44 24.76
N ASP A 12 -27.38 -26.64 25.33
CA ASP A 12 -26.69 -27.80 24.81
C ASP A 12 -27.63 -28.62 23.92
N LEU A 13 -27.17 -28.89 22.70
CA LEU A 13 -27.91 -29.67 21.71
C LEU A 13 -27.39 -31.11 21.64
N HIS A 14 -28.29 -32.05 21.86
CA HIS A 14 -28.07 -33.48 21.76
C HIS A 14 -28.98 -34.10 20.68
N TYR A 15 -28.74 -35.36 20.36
CA TYR A 15 -29.61 -36.15 19.47
C TYR A 15 -29.95 -37.47 20.15
N ASN A 16 -31.21 -37.87 20.09
CA ASN A 16 -31.64 -39.22 20.47
C ASN A 16 -31.09 -40.27 19.48
N LEU A 17 -31.15 -41.54 19.89
CA LEU A 17 -30.72 -42.68 19.07
C LEU A 17 -31.48 -42.80 17.74
N ASP A 18 -32.72 -42.28 17.67
CA ASP A 18 -33.53 -42.22 16.46
C ASP A 18 -33.24 -40.99 15.57
N GLY A 19 -32.25 -40.18 15.93
CA GLY A 19 -31.86 -38.96 15.22
C GLY A 19 -32.68 -37.71 15.58
N THR A 20 -33.62 -37.80 16.53
CA THR A 20 -34.43 -36.65 16.95
C THR A 20 -33.58 -35.66 17.76
N PRO A 21 -33.51 -34.37 17.39
CA PRO A 21 -32.74 -33.37 18.13
C PRO A 21 -33.39 -33.03 19.47
N ILE A 22 -32.58 -32.91 20.52
CA ILE A 22 -32.97 -32.51 21.87
C ILE A 22 -32.15 -31.30 22.28
N LEU A 23 -32.82 -30.25 22.75
CA LEU A 23 -32.17 -29.02 23.22
C LEU A 23 -32.41 -28.83 24.72
N ILE A 24 -31.32 -28.70 25.48
CA ILE A 24 -31.36 -28.50 26.93
C ILE A 24 -30.95 -27.05 27.22
N ILE A 25 -31.84 -26.29 27.86
CA ILE A 25 -31.61 -24.88 28.22
C ILE A 25 -31.97 -24.70 29.69
N GLY A 26 -30.97 -24.54 30.55
CA GLY A 26 -31.17 -24.51 32.01
C GLY A 26 -31.79 -25.82 32.51
N HIS A 27 -32.99 -25.75 33.10
CA HIS A 27 -33.74 -26.93 33.56
C HIS A 27 -34.81 -27.42 32.57
N HIS A 28 -34.87 -26.86 31.35
CA HIS A 28 -35.87 -27.23 30.35
C HIS A 28 -35.27 -28.15 29.28
N ILE A 29 -35.97 -29.26 29.01
CA ILE A 29 -35.64 -30.18 27.91
C ILE A 29 -36.69 -30.00 26.81
N LEU A 30 -36.23 -29.63 25.62
CA LEU A 30 -37.07 -29.41 24.45
C LEU A 30 -36.76 -30.46 23.38
N ILE A 31 -37.79 -31.01 22.72
CA ILE A 31 -37.64 -32.00 21.65
C ILE A 31 -37.97 -31.34 20.31
N GLY A 32 -37.08 -31.52 19.33
CA GLY A 32 -37.13 -30.85 18.05
C GLY A 32 -37.73 -31.70 16.93
N LYS A 33 -38.48 -31.07 16.03
CA LYS A 33 -38.87 -31.66 14.74
C LYS A 33 -38.12 -30.93 13.61
N MET A 34 -37.45 -31.70 12.76
CA MET A 34 -36.79 -31.19 11.56
C MET A 34 -37.82 -30.62 10.58
N MET A 35 -37.60 -29.40 10.10
CA MET A 35 -38.40 -28.80 9.03
C MET A 35 -37.55 -28.64 7.77
N ASP A 36 -37.99 -29.24 6.67
CA ASP A 36 -37.29 -29.18 5.40
C ASP A 36 -37.77 -27.97 4.59
N MET A 37 -36.94 -26.93 4.54
CA MET A 37 -37.17 -25.70 3.79
C MET A 37 -35.87 -25.40 3.01
N GLU A 38 -35.63 -26.13 1.93
CA GLU A 38 -34.60 -26.02 0.87
C GLU A 38 -33.37 -25.07 1.07
N LYS A 39 -32.68 -25.17 2.23
CA LYS A 39 -31.43 -24.50 2.74
C LYS A 39 -31.68 -23.26 3.63
N PRO A 40 -30.78 -22.93 4.59
CA PRO A 40 -30.15 -23.76 5.65
C PRO A 40 -31.19 -24.31 6.65
N PHE A 41 -30.86 -25.39 7.36
CA PHE A 41 -31.83 -26.15 8.15
C PHE A 41 -32.20 -25.48 9.49
N ALA A 42 -33.49 -25.47 9.80
CA ALA A 42 -34.06 -24.96 11.05
C ALA A 42 -34.80 -26.08 11.79
N VAL A 43 -34.60 -26.16 13.11
CA VAL A 43 -35.27 -27.15 13.96
C VAL A 43 -36.17 -26.41 14.95
N LEU A 44 -37.43 -26.84 15.03
CA LEU A 44 -38.41 -26.28 15.95
C LEU A 44 -38.52 -27.17 17.18
N PHE A 45 -38.25 -26.61 18.36
CA PHE A 45 -38.28 -27.34 19.62
C PHE A 45 -39.50 -26.97 20.49
N LYS A 46 -40.09 -27.99 21.14
CA LYS A 46 -41.22 -27.86 22.10
C LYS A 46 -40.88 -28.56 23.42
N GLN A 47 -41.37 -28.04 24.54
CA GLN A 47 -41.12 -28.63 25.87
C GLN A 47 -41.78 -30.00 26.03
N LYS A 48 -41.01 -30.98 26.54
CA LYS A 48 -41.35 -32.41 26.55
C LYS A 48 -42.66 -32.76 27.29
N ASP A 49 -43.04 -32.01 28.33
CA ASP A 49 -44.16 -32.38 29.22
C ASP A 49 -45.57 -32.05 28.67
N LYS A 50 -45.72 -31.75 27.37
CA LYS A 50 -47.01 -31.39 26.74
C LYS A 50 -47.22 -32.02 25.36
N LEU A 51 -46.78 -33.26 25.19
CA LEU A 51 -46.80 -33.97 23.90
C LEU A 51 -48.11 -34.70 23.55
N ASP A 52 -49.05 -34.88 24.51
CA ASP A 52 -50.24 -35.73 24.31
C ASP A 52 -51.49 -35.04 23.75
N ALA A 53 -51.39 -33.88 23.12
CA ALA A 53 -52.52 -33.24 22.45
C ALA A 53 -52.15 -32.85 21.01
N PHE A 54 -52.22 -33.83 20.13
CA PHE A 54 -52.03 -33.64 18.70
C PHE A 54 -53.25 -34.16 17.94
N GLU A 55 -54.44 -33.64 18.26
CA GLU A 55 -55.62 -33.79 17.40
C GLU A 55 -56.69 -32.72 17.72
N THR A 56 -57.08 -31.99 16.67
CA THR A 56 -58.30 -31.18 16.50
C THR A 56 -58.56 -29.92 17.35
N GLU A 57 -58.83 -28.84 16.61
CA GLU A 57 -59.55 -27.59 16.92
C GLU A 57 -59.18 -26.71 18.13
N SER A 58 -59.34 -25.41 17.89
CA SER A 58 -59.02 -24.29 18.76
C SER A 58 -59.74 -24.33 20.12
N ASN A 59 -58.99 -24.24 21.23
CA ASN A 59 -59.32 -23.30 22.31
C ASN A 59 -58.22 -23.18 23.41
N GLU A 60 -58.11 -21.96 23.91
CA GLU A 60 -57.61 -21.48 25.21
C GLU A 60 -56.26 -21.92 25.83
N LYS A 61 -55.42 -20.90 26.06
CA LYS A 61 -54.59 -20.63 27.25
C LYS A 61 -53.60 -21.70 27.73
N THR A 62 -52.85 -22.32 26.83
CA THR A 62 -51.54 -22.90 27.18
C THR A 62 -50.39 -22.03 26.66
N LYS A 63 -49.54 -21.54 27.57
CA LYS A 63 -48.25 -20.90 27.20
C LYS A 63 -47.35 -22.00 26.63
N GLU A 64 -47.20 -22.03 25.33
CA GLU A 64 -46.26 -22.92 24.64
C GLU A 64 -44.98 -22.15 24.28
N ILE A 65 -43.83 -22.74 24.61
CA ILE A 65 -42.50 -22.19 24.33
C ILE A 65 -42.03 -22.78 23.00
N TYR A 66 -41.67 -21.91 22.06
CA TYR A 66 -41.12 -22.28 20.76
C TYR A 66 -39.66 -21.81 20.69
N ALA A 67 -38.75 -22.67 20.27
CA ALA A 67 -37.36 -22.30 20.03
C ALA A 67 -36.92 -22.68 18.61
N MET A 68 -36.19 -21.79 17.95
CA MET A 68 -35.60 -22.02 16.63
C MET A 68 -34.08 -21.93 16.73
N VAL A 69 -33.41 -22.97 16.22
CA VAL A 69 -31.95 -23.05 16.13
C VAL A 69 -31.55 -23.03 14.66
N CYS A 70 -30.69 -22.09 14.26
CA CYS A 70 -30.14 -21.99 12.91
C CYS A 70 -28.69 -22.46 12.90
N PHE A 71 -28.34 -23.29 11.92
CA PHE A 71 -26.98 -23.78 11.74
C PHE A 71 -26.34 -23.15 10.51
N LEU A 72 -25.11 -22.64 10.66
CA LEU A 72 -24.28 -22.18 9.53
C LEU A 72 -23.49 -23.36 8.96
N LYS A 73 -23.51 -23.51 7.63
CA LYS A 73 -22.79 -24.59 6.94
C LYS A 73 -21.29 -24.27 6.88
N LYS A 74 -20.45 -25.09 7.52
CA LYS A 74 -18.97 -25.02 7.47
C LYS A 74 -18.47 -25.60 6.14
N GLN A 75 -17.52 -24.95 5.46
CA GLN A 75 -16.56 -25.64 4.60
C GLN A 75 -15.35 -25.99 5.47
N THR A 76 -15.22 -27.29 5.81
CA THR A 76 -14.02 -28.09 6.23
C THR A 76 -12.87 -27.38 6.97
N ASN A 77 -12.36 -27.78 8.15
CA ASN A 77 -12.28 -29.09 8.82
C ASN A 77 -12.46 -28.95 10.36
N GLY A 78 -13.05 -29.99 10.96
CA GLY A 78 -12.83 -30.44 12.35
C GLY A 78 -13.00 -29.44 13.49
N GLU A 79 -14.23 -29.02 13.80
CA GLU A 79 -14.75 -28.72 15.15
C GLU A 79 -16.19 -28.16 15.02
N CYS A 80 -17.07 -28.55 15.96
CA CYS A 80 -18.53 -28.48 15.91
C CYS A 80 -19.07 -27.02 15.94
N PRO A 81 -20.10 -26.64 15.16
CA PRO A 81 -20.69 -25.31 15.27
C PRO A 81 -21.48 -25.18 16.59
N PHE A 82 -21.21 -24.13 17.37
CA PHE A 82 -22.08 -23.74 18.48
C PHE A 82 -23.43 -23.25 17.93
N PRO A 83 -24.57 -23.87 18.30
CA PRO A 83 -25.88 -23.41 17.86
C PRO A 83 -26.28 -22.10 18.55
N VAL A 84 -26.73 -21.11 17.80
CA VAL A 84 -27.40 -19.91 18.34
C VAL A 84 -28.90 -20.17 18.36
N CYS A 85 -29.52 -20.12 19.55
CA CYS A 85 -30.94 -20.40 19.76
C CYS A 85 -31.74 -19.13 20.06
N VAL A 86 -32.89 -18.95 19.40
CA VAL A 86 -33.86 -17.88 19.70
C VAL A 86 -35.14 -18.52 20.26
N ILE A 87 -35.52 -18.16 21.49
CA ILE A 87 -36.74 -18.67 22.16
C ILE A 87 -37.84 -17.60 22.13
N ILE A 88 -39.03 -17.96 21.66
CA ILE A 88 -40.24 -17.12 21.68
C ILE A 88 -41.36 -17.84 22.45
N GLN A 89 -41.93 -17.16 23.43
CA GLN A 89 -42.80 -17.76 24.43
C GLN A 89 -44.31 -17.83 24.05
N GLN A 90 -44.73 -17.33 22.87
CA GLN A 90 -46.14 -17.34 22.43
C GLN A 90 -46.32 -17.37 20.90
N GLN A 91 -47.18 -18.27 20.41
CA GLN A 91 -47.46 -18.51 18.98
C GLN A 91 -48.05 -17.29 18.24
N ASN A 92 -48.91 -16.49 18.90
CA ASN A 92 -49.47 -15.27 18.29
C ASN A 92 -48.46 -14.12 18.18
N LEU A 93 -47.41 -14.12 18.99
CA LEU A 93 -46.29 -13.19 18.83
C LEU A 93 -45.35 -13.66 17.72
N TRP A 94 -45.15 -14.97 17.54
CA TRP A 94 -44.33 -15.55 16.48
C TRP A 94 -44.80 -15.13 15.07
N ASN A 95 -46.08 -15.35 14.74
CA ASN A 95 -46.62 -15.00 13.42
C ASN A 95 -46.65 -13.47 13.16
N LYS A 96 -46.80 -12.67 14.21
CA LYS A 96 -46.77 -11.20 14.15
C LYS A 96 -45.35 -10.65 14.07
N TRP A 97 -44.37 -11.37 14.62
CA TRP A 97 -42.95 -11.04 14.57
C TRP A 97 -42.36 -11.33 13.18
N LEU A 98 -42.60 -12.53 12.63
CA LEU A 98 -42.16 -12.91 11.27
C LEU A 98 -42.70 -12.00 10.17
N LYS A 99 -43.94 -11.49 10.30
CA LYS A 99 -44.53 -10.57 9.31
C LYS A 99 -43.99 -9.13 9.40
N ASN A 100 -43.34 -8.76 10.51
CA ASN A 100 -42.96 -7.36 10.80
C ASN A 100 -41.46 -7.14 11.00
N HIS A 101 -40.63 -8.19 10.96
CA HIS A 101 -39.18 -8.07 11.15
C HIS A 101 -38.44 -8.78 10.00
N ASP A 102 -37.66 -8.00 9.25
CA ASP A 102 -36.62 -8.54 8.38
C ASP A 102 -35.46 -9.09 9.25
N PHE A 103 -34.97 -10.27 8.88
CA PHE A 103 -34.08 -11.16 9.64
C PHE A 103 -32.93 -10.50 10.43
N ILE A 104 -32.65 -11.06 11.62
CA ILE A 104 -31.41 -10.83 12.38
C ILE A 104 -30.31 -11.70 11.77
N SER A 105 -29.23 -11.10 11.25
CA SER A 105 -28.00 -11.82 10.90
C SER A 105 -27.03 -11.74 12.07
N VAL A 106 -26.57 -12.89 12.55
CA VAL A 106 -25.48 -13.00 13.54
C VAL A 106 -24.30 -13.68 12.85
N GLY A 107 -23.13 -13.04 12.89
CA GLY A 107 -21.88 -13.59 12.35
C GLY A 107 -20.79 -13.55 13.42
N GLN A 108 -20.02 -14.63 13.53
CA GLN A 108 -18.78 -14.68 14.29
C GLN A 108 -17.61 -14.73 13.32
N TYR A 109 -16.59 -13.90 13.57
CA TYR A 109 -15.32 -13.97 12.83
C TYR A 109 -14.18 -14.21 13.80
N TYR A 110 -13.30 -15.14 13.43
CA TYR A 110 -12.10 -15.48 14.16
C TYR A 110 -10.91 -14.95 13.38
N ASN A 111 -10.07 -14.14 14.04
CA ASN A 111 -8.74 -13.84 13.52
C ASN A 111 -7.72 -14.50 14.44
N HIS A 112 -7.03 -15.52 13.94
CA HIS A 112 -5.86 -16.08 14.61
C HIS A 112 -4.67 -15.18 14.27
N CYS A 113 -4.11 -14.50 15.27
CA CYS A 113 -2.79 -13.90 15.14
C CYS A 113 -1.72 -14.97 15.44
N ASP A 114 -0.57 -14.87 14.77
CA ASP A 114 0.53 -15.85 14.82
C ASP A 114 1.14 -16.06 16.24
N ASP A 115 0.74 -15.25 17.23
CA ASP A 115 1.22 -15.29 18.63
C ASP A 115 0.05 -15.54 19.62
N ASP A 116 -0.61 -16.71 19.53
CA ASP A 116 -1.64 -17.24 20.46
C ASP A 116 -2.87 -16.33 20.76
N SER A 117 -3.01 -15.22 20.05
CA SER A 117 -4.05 -14.23 20.32
C SER A 117 -5.23 -14.40 19.35
N VAL A 118 -6.34 -14.92 19.88
CA VAL A 118 -7.61 -15.04 19.15
C VAL A 118 -8.42 -13.77 19.35
N VAL A 119 -8.65 -13.02 18.28
CA VAL A 119 -9.63 -11.94 18.28
C VAL A 119 -10.96 -12.50 17.80
N ILE A 120 -11.93 -12.61 18.72
CA ILE A 120 -13.30 -13.05 18.42
C ILE A 120 -14.18 -11.80 18.27
N GLY A 121 -14.77 -11.63 17.09
CA GLY A 121 -15.76 -10.59 16.80
C GLY A 121 -17.16 -11.19 16.66
N GLU A 122 -18.12 -10.78 17.50
CA GLU A 122 -19.55 -11.10 17.31
C GLU A 122 -20.31 -9.88 16.77
N PHE A 123 -21.13 -10.06 15.75
CA PHE A 123 -22.00 -9.02 15.18
C PHE A 123 -23.48 -9.33 15.40
N ILE A 124 -24.23 -8.37 15.97
CA ILE A 124 -25.68 -8.48 16.17
C ILE A 124 -26.35 -7.23 15.59
N MET A 125 -27.25 -7.40 14.60
CA MET A 125 -28.07 -6.31 14.07
C MET A 125 -29.47 -6.29 14.69
N VAL A 126 -29.88 -5.13 15.20
CA VAL A 126 -31.26 -4.92 15.70
C VAL A 126 -31.89 -3.70 15.00
N PRO A 127 -32.97 -3.87 14.22
CA PRO A 127 -33.72 -2.74 13.68
C PRO A 127 -34.55 -2.05 14.78
N LYS A 128 -34.57 -0.71 14.77
CA LYS A 128 -35.51 0.11 15.58
C LYS A 128 -36.49 0.83 14.66
N SER A 129 -37.79 0.58 14.82
CA SER A 129 -38.84 1.32 14.13
C SER A 129 -39.24 2.57 14.93
N ASP A 130 -38.89 3.76 14.43
CA ASP A 130 -39.42 5.03 14.95
C ASP A 130 -40.11 5.79 13.82
N GLY A 131 -41.31 5.35 13.39
CA GLY A 131 -42.36 6.15 12.72
C GLY A 131 -42.05 7.06 11.51
N HIS A 132 -40.81 7.20 11.06
CA HIS A 132 -40.36 8.07 9.97
C HIS A 132 -39.62 7.24 8.92
N GLN A 133 -39.55 7.74 7.68
CA GLN A 133 -39.10 7.06 6.44
C GLN A 133 -37.60 6.63 6.41
N GLY A 134 -37.03 6.17 7.52
CA GLY A 134 -35.67 5.63 7.59
C GLY A 134 -35.54 4.47 8.59
N VAL A 135 -34.66 3.52 8.29
CA VAL A 135 -34.36 2.39 9.17
C VAL A 135 -33.15 2.76 10.03
N LYS A 136 -33.34 2.81 11.37
CA LYS A 136 -32.22 2.86 12.32
C LYS A 136 -31.71 1.45 12.58
N PHE A 137 -30.41 1.25 12.47
CA PHE A 137 -29.76 0.01 12.88
C PHE A 137 -28.74 0.29 13.97
N GLN A 138 -28.51 -0.72 14.80
CA GLN A 138 -27.43 -0.75 15.77
C GLN A 138 -26.70 -2.08 15.62
N SER A 139 -25.37 -2.02 15.52
CA SER A 139 -24.53 -3.22 15.48
C SER A 139 -23.44 -3.16 16.53
N HIS A 140 -23.20 -4.29 17.17
CA HIS A 140 -22.16 -4.45 18.16
C HIS A 140 -21.01 -5.26 17.57
N LEU A 141 -19.78 -4.86 17.81
CA LEU A 141 -18.58 -5.66 17.57
C LEU A 141 -17.85 -5.74 18.90
N ASN A 142 -17.91 -6.90 19.53
CA ASN A 142 -17.12 -7.19 20.72
C ASN A 142 -15.74 -7.68 20.28
N VAL A 143 -14.68 -7.13 20.85
CA VAL A 143 -13.29 -7.52 20.60
C VAL A 143 -12.71 -7.93 21.95
N THR A 144 -12.33 -9.20 22.07
CA THR A 144 -11.66 -9.77 23.25
C THR A 144 -10.25 -10.22 22.90
N TRP A 145 -9.30 -10.09 23.82
CA TRP A 145 -7.91 -10.54 23.63
C TRP A 145 -7.31 -11.20 24.88
N GLY A 146 -6.28 -12.03 24.70
CA GLY A 146 -5.59 -12.79 25.76
C GLY A 146 -4.77 -11.94 26.74
N GLU A 147 -4.29 -12.55 27.83
CA GLU A 147 -3.61 -11.85 28.95
C GLU A 147 -2.25 -11.22 28.58
N THR A 148 -1.62 -11.67 27.50
CA THR A 148 -0.29 -11.23 27.03
C THR A 148 -0.41 -10.31 25.81
N ILE A 149 -0.72 -9.03 26.03
CA ILE A 149 -0.43 -7.99 25.04
C ILE A 149 0.46 -6.94 25.71
N GLU A 150 1.77 -7.07 25.52
CA GLU A 150 2.71 -5.99 25.80
C GLU A 150 2.71 -5.00 24.62
N ASP A 151 2.47 -3.72 24.94
CA ASP A 151 2.63 -2.54 24.06
C ASP A 151 2.27 -2.74 22.58
N GLY A 152 0.97 -2.75 22.30
CA GLY A 152 0.39 -2.85 20.95
C GLY A 152 -0.57 -1.70 20.62
N LEU A 153 -0.82 -1.50 19.33
CA LEU A 153 -1.89 -0.62 18.84
C LEU A 153 -2.98 -1.50 18.20
N LEU A 154 -4.21 -1.39 18.70
CA LEU A 154 -5.37 -2.00 18.07
C LEU A 154 -5.89 -1.07 16.97
N TYR A 155 -6.01 -1.60 15.76
CA TYR A 155 -6.67 -0.93 14.65
C TYR A 155 -7.98 -1.61 14.32
N VAL A 156 -9.06 -0.84 14.21
CA VAL A 156 -10.35 -1.30 13.72
C VAL A 156 -10.61 -0.64 12.39
N ASP A 157 -10.64 -1.47 11.34
CA ASP A 157 -10.99 -1.05 10.00
C ASP A 157 -12.43 -1.39 9.69
N VAL A 158 -13.19 -0.38 9.26
CA VAL A 158 -14.56 -0.55 8.77
C VAL A 158 -14.53 -0.48 7.26
N TRP A 159 -14.93 -1.56 6.61
CA TRP A 159 -15.04 -1.68 5.16
C TRP A 159 -16.51 -1.70 4.75
N TYR A 160 -16.86 -1.14 3.59
CA TYR A 160 -18.19 -1.27 2.97
C TYR A 160 -18.04 -1.45 1.45
N GLY A 161 -18.57 -2.53 0.89
CA GLY A 161 -18.50 -2.81 -0.55
C GLY A 161 -17.06 -2.91 -1.08
N GLY A 162 -16.12 -3.42 -0.27
CA GLY A 162 -14.70 -3.51 -0.60
C GLY A 162 -13.90 -2.21 -0.42
N ILE A 163 -14.50 -1.15 0.13
CA ILE A 163 -13.89 0.18 0.33
C ILE A 163 -13.70 0.42 1.84
N ARG A 164 -12.50 0.79 2.31
CA ARG A 164 -12.23 1.14 3.72
C ARG A 164 -12.75 2.55 4.04
N PHE A 165 -13.65 2.67 5.01
CA PHE A 165 -14.30 3.93 5.40
C PHE A 165 -13.83 4.52 6.72
N LEU A 166 -13.34 3.69 7.65
CA LEU A 166 -12.85 4.16 8.95
C LEU A 166 -11.65 3.33 9.36
N LYS A 167 -10.57 3.99 9.79
CA LYS A 167 -9.45 3.40 10.53
C LYS A 167 -9.45 4.01 11.92
N TYR A 168 -9.78 3.23 12.94
CA TYR A 168 -9.72 3.66 14.34
C TYR A 168 -8.52 3.03 15.02
N GLN A 169 -7.72 3.82 15.75
CA GLN A 169 -6.50 3.37 16.43
C GLN A 169 -6.63 3.61 17.93
N THR A 170 -6.33 2.60 18.76
CA THR A 170 -6.24 2.76 20.22
C THR A 170 -5.05 1.95 20.78
N PRO A 171 -4.28 2.49 21.75
CA PRO A 171 -3.26 1.71 22.45
C PRO A 171 -3.88 0.59 23.29
N LEU A 172 -3.26 -0.58 23.24
CA LEU A 172 -3.48 -1.72 24.14
C LEU A 172 -2.45 -1.56 25.27
N CYS A 173 -2.89 -1.15 26.47
CA CYS A 173 -2.01 -1.02 27.62
C CYS A 173 -2.34 -2.13 28.62
N ALA A 174 -1.35 -2.94 28.98
CA ALA A 174 -1.47 -4.01 29.98
C ALA A 174 -1.54 -3.47 31.42
N ASP A 175 -1.24 -2.18 31.65
CA ASP A 175 -1.22 -1.61 32.99
C ASP A 175 -2.57 -0.95 33.34
N ARG A 176 -3.28 -1.56 34.31
CA ARG A 176 -4.64 -1.19 34.76
C ARG A 176 -4.79 0.24 35.30
N LYS A 177 -3.73 1.06 35.33
CA LYS A 177 -3.70 2.37 36.00
C LYS A 177 -3.36 3.58 35.13
N SER A 178 -3.14 3.46 33.83
CA SER A 178 -2.56 4.56 33.04
C SER A 178 -3.13 4.74 31.63
N PHE A 179 -4.45 4.73 31.46
CA PHE A 179 -5.07 5.22 30.21
C PHE A 179 -5.00 6.76 30.16
N LYS A 180 -4.10 7.34 29.35
CA LYS A 180 -4.11 8.77 29.01
C LYS A 180 -4.72 8.97 27.62
N CYS A 181 -6.00 9.38 27.56
CA CYS A 181 -6.62 9.86 26.33
C CYS A 181 -6.08 11.27 25.98
N PRO A 182 -5.67 11.57 24.73
CA PRO A 182 -5.02 12.85 24.39
C PRO A 182 -5.94 14.09 24.40
N LEU A 183 -7.22 13.96 24.78
CA LEU A 183 -8.22 15.01 24.51
C LEU A 183 -8.62 15.89 25.69
N LYS A 184 -8.16 15.68 26.93
CA LYS A 184 -8.39 16.64 28.03
C LYS A 184 -7.23 16.69 29.02
N GLN A 185 -6.80 17.91 29.34
CA GLN A 185 -5.75 18.23 30.29
C GLN A 185 -6.03 17.65 31.68
N GLY A 186 -5.05 16.93 32.21
CA GLY A 186 -4.72 16.81 33.64
C GLY A 186 -5.85 16.49 34.63
N ARG A 187 -6.14 15.19 34.83
CA ARG A 187 -6.40 14.54 36.14
C ARG A 187 -6.65 13.04 35.92
N LEU A 188 -6.09 12.20 36.81
CA LEU A 188 -6.28 10.75 36.82
C LEU A 188 -7.70 10.41 37.31
N TYR A 189 -8.49 9.72 36.48
CA TYR A 189 -9.75 9.11 36.87
C TYR A 189 -9.86 7.70 36.26
N ASN A 190 -10.36 6.73 37.04
CA ASN A 190 -10.81 5.44 36.54
C ASN A 190 -12.13 5.65 35.79
N TYR A 191 -12.13 5.67 34.46
CA TYR A 191 -13.37 5.76 33.67
C TYR A 191 -13.35 4.81 32.46
N VAL A 192 -14.48 4.12 32.32
CA VAL A 192 -14.99 3.62 31.03
C VAL A 192 -15.12 4.81 30.09
N ALA A 193 -14.43 4.79 28.96
CA ALA A 193 -14.40 5.91 28.04
C ALA A 193 -15.34 5.66 26.86
N ASP A 194 -16.47 6.37 26.83
CA ASP A 194 -17.41 6.39 25.71
C ASP A 194 -17.00 7.44 24.67
N PHE A 195 -16.52 7.00 23.51
CA PHE A 195 -16.20 7.91 22.40
C PHE A 195 -17.20 7.77 21.27
N LYS A 196 -17.58 8.89 20.63
CA LYS A 196 -18.49 8.93 19.47
C LYS A 196 -17.71 9.38 18.24
N VAL A 197 -17.55 8.52 17.25
CA VAL A 197 -16.89 8.81 15.97
C VAL A 197 -17.93 8.83 14.85
N PRO A 198 -18.34 10.00 14.34
CA PRO A 198 -19.21 10.07 13.17
C PRO A 198 -18.43 9.74 11.90
N PHE A 199 -19.06 9.01 10.97
CA PHE A 199 -18.50 8.78 9.63
C PHE A 199 -19.61 8.75 8.58
N TYR A 200 -19.23 8.99 7.32
CA TYR A 200 -20.16 9.10 6.20
C TYR A 200 -19.86 8.00 5.19
N VAL A 201 -20.90 7.26 4.78
CA VAL A 201 -20.83 6.39 3.60
C VAL A 201 -21.93 6.82 2.62
N PRO A 202 -21.87 6.45 1.33
CA PRO A 202 -22.80 6.96 0.31
C PRO A 202 -24.30 6.78 0.64
N SER A 203 -24.64 5.83 1.52
CA SER A 203 -26.01 5.50 1.94
C SER A 203 -26.53 6.26 3.17
N GLY A 204 -25.75 7.15 3.81
CA GLY A 204 -26.22 7.95 4.93
C GLY A 204 -25.16 8.40 5.94
N ARG A 205 -25.62 8.86 7.11
CA ARG A 205 -24.78 9.28 8.25
C ARG A 205 -24.72 8.19 9.31
N TYR A 206 -23.52 7.88 9.77
CA TYR A 206 -23.24 6.81 10.70
C TYR A 206 -22.45 7.33 11.90
N GLN A 207 -22.55 6.62 13.01
CA GLN A 207 -21.90 6.92 14.27
C GLN A 207 -21.40 5.63 14.91
N MET A 208 -20.09 5.52 15.11
CA MET A 208 -19.48 4.50 15.97
C MET A 208 -19.39 5.03 17.39
N LYS A 209 -19.84 4.26 18.37
CA LYS A 209 -19.49 4.43 19.78
C LYS A 209 -18.49 3.37 20.17
N VAL A 210 -17.46 3.73 20.93
CA VAL A 210 -16.52 2.77 21.50
C VAL A 210 -16.74 2.76 23.00
N HIS A 211 -16.97 1.57 23.56
CA HIS A 211 -17.12 1.32 24.98
C HIS A 211 -16.01 0.35 25.42
N ALA A 212 -15.05 0.84 26.18
CA ALA A 212 -14.02 -0.02 26.77
C ALA A 212 -14.57 -0.66 28.06
N GLU A 213 -14.68 -1.99 28.08
CA GLU A 213 -15.04 -2.76 29.27
C GLU A 213 -13.76 -3.19 30.02
N ASN A 214 -13.87 -3.42 31.33
CA ASN A 214 -12.76 -4.02 32.09
C ASN A 214 -12.49 -5.46 31.60
N ASN A 215 -11.25 -5.95 31.78
CA ASN A 215 -10.78 -7.31 31.43
C ASN A 215 -10.64 -7.62 29.93
N ASN A 216 -9.77 -6.88 29.23
CA ASN A 216 -9.37 -7.19 27.84
C ASN A 216 -10.52 -7.25 26.83
N LYS A 217 -11.53 -6.40 27.01
CA LYS A 217 -12.74 -6.38 26.18
C LYS A 217 -13.08 -4.97 25.74
N MET A 218 -13.28 -4.79 24.44
CA MET A 218 -13.83 -3.55 23.86
C MET A 218 -15.09 -3.84 23.07
N ASN A 219 -16.08 -2.98 23.21
CA ASN A 219 -17.34 -3.06 22.48
C ASN A 219 -17.47 -1.85 21.55
N PHE A 220 -17.54 -2.09 20.25
CA PHE A 220 -17.77 -1.08 19.24
C PHE A 220 -19.24 -1.13 18.82
N ILE A 221 -19.99 -0.07 19.12
CA ILE A 221 -21.41 0.06 18.83
C ILE A 221 -21.60 1.01 17.65
N PHE A 222 -21.90 0.48 16.48
CA PHE A 222 -22.20 1.29 15.30
C PHE A 222 -23.70 1.56 15.23
N SER A 223 -24.07 2.78 14.89
CA SER A 223 -25.46 3.19 14.71
C SER A 223 -25.58 4.11 13.51
N GLY A 224 -26.63 3.97 12.71
CA GLY A 224 -26.82 4.81 11.52
C GLY A 224 -28.29 4.92 11.13
N LEU A 225 -28.58 5.94 10.33
CA LEU A 225 -29.92 6.20 9.77
C LEU A 225 -29.83 6.07 8.25
N PHE A 226 -30.52 5.08 7.68
CA PHE A 226 -30.64 4.93 6.24
C PHE A 226 -31.88 5.66 5.71
N LEU A 227 -31.76 6.33 4.55
CA LEU A 227 -32.86 6.97 3.83
C LEU A 227 -33.08 6.21 2.50
N GLY A 228 -34.16 5.41 2.38
CA GLY A 228 -34.49 4.69 1.13
C GLY A 228 -35.00 3.24 1.26
N LYS A 229 -35.10 2.50 0.15
CA LYS A 229 -35.60 1.09 0.09
C LYS A 229 -34.56 0.03 -0.33
N GLN A 230 -33.31 0.39 -0.65
CA GLN A 230 -32.30 -0.55 -1.22
C GLN A 230 -31.35 -1.22 -0.19
N HIS A 231 -31.82 -1.53 1.02
CA HIS A 231 -30.92 -1.57 2.20
C HIS A 231 -30.30 -2.93 2.58
N ILE A 232 -30.80 -4.06 2.08
CA ILE A 232 -30.35 -5.39 2.55
C ILE A 232 -28.98 -5.79 1.95
N LYS A 233 -28.71 -5.47 0.69
CA LYS A 233 -27.42 -5.75 0.03
C LYS A 233 -26.27 -4.88 0.57
N ALA A 234 -26.56 -3.65 0.97
CA ALA A 234 -25.60 -2.73 1.58
C ALA A 234 -25.06 -3.27 2.92
N LEU A 235 -25.93 -3.86 3.75
CA LEU A 235 -25.56 -4.37 5.08
C LEU A 235 -24.66 -5.61 5.03
N GLN A 236 -24.84 -6.50 4.04
CA GLN A 236 -23.94 -7.64 3.79
C GLN A 236 -22.55 -7.23 3.29
N SER A 237 -22.35 -5.94 2.98
CA SER A 237 -21.11 -5.42 2.41
C SER A 237 -20.17 -4.84 3.45
N PHE A 238 -20.58 -4.75 4.72
CA PHE A 238 -19.73 -4.25 5.81
C PHE A 238 -18.82 -5.35 6.37
N ASN A 239 -17.50 -5.18 6.22
CA ASN A 239 -16.49 -6.07 6.82
C ASN A 239 -15.68 -5.29 7.87
N PHE A 240 -15.42 -5.91 9.01
CA PHE A 240 -14.60 -5.33 10.07
C PHE A 240 -13.29 -6.11 10.18
N VAL A 241 -12.16 -5.43 10.05
CA VAL A 241 -10.85 -6.05 10.22
C VAL A 241 -10.18 -5.43 11.43
N VAL A 242 -9.96 -6.24 12.45
CA VAL A 242 -9.20 -5.85 13.64
C VAL A 242 -7.76 -6.31 13.46
N ARG A 243 -6.81 -5.38 13.49
CA ARG A 243 -5.37 -5.66 13.37
C ARG A 243 -4.66 -5.24 14.66
N ASN A 244 -3.91 -6.15 15.26
CA ASN A 244 -2.93 -5.83 16.29
C ASN A 244 -1.58 -5.59 15.60
N TYR A 245 -0.97 -4.43 15.83
CA TYR A 245 0.42 -4.21 15.48
C TYR A 245 1.23 -4.33 16.77
N ALA A 246 1.67 -5.56 17.06
CA ALA A 246 2.69 -5.79 18.06
C ALA A 246 4.00 -5.13 17.59
N THR A 247 4.69 -4.46 18.49
CA THR A 247 5.94 -3.74 18.22
C THR A 247 7.14 -4.68 17.99
N ASN A 248 6.98 -5.97 18.26
CA ASN A 248 7.98 -7.04 18.06
C ASN A 248 7.57 -8.06 16.97
N LYS A 249 7.08 -7.59 15.82
CA LYS A 249 6.73 -8.49 14.72
C LYS A 249 7.99 -9.12 14.11
N LYS A 250 8.04 -10.45 14.07
CA LYS A 250 9.08 -11.24 13.40
C LYS A 250 9.24 -10.81 11.94
N ILE A 251 10.47 -10.54 11.50
CA ILE A 251 10.76 -10.15 10.12
C ILE A 251 10.57 -11.36 9.20
N THR A 252 9.63 -11.24 8.27
CA THR A 252 9.23 -12.28 7.33
C THR A 252 9.40 -11.76 5.90
N PRO A 253 10.60 -11.93 5.30
CA PRO A 253 10.83 -11.54 3.92
C PRO A 253 9.87 -12.25 2.96
N VAL A 254 9.68 -11.69 1.77
CA VAL A 254 8.76 -12.22 0.75
C VAL A 254 9.07 -13.69 0.41
N CYS A 255 10.35 -14.08 0.37
CA CYS A 255 10.76 -15.47 0.10
C CYS A 255 10.40 -16.46 1.23
N VAL A 256 10.12 -15.98 2.44
CA VAL A 256 9.60 -16.81 3.55
C VAL A 256 8.08 -16.88 3.45
N ARG A 257 7.43 -15.72 3.28
CA ARG A 257 5.97 -15.59 3.18
C ARG A 257 5.38 -16.32 1.96
N ALA A 258 6.15 -16.43 0.87
CA ALA A 258 5.80 -17.17 -0.33
C ALA A 258 5.35 -18.62 -0.08
N ARG A 259 5.74 -19.24 1.05
CA ARG A 259 5.33 -20.61 1.41
C ARG A 259 3.82 -20.75 1.66
N GLU A 260 3.15 -19.65 1.99
CA GLU A 260 1.69 -19.59 2.19
C GLU A 260 0.91 -19.65 0.86
N PHE A 261 1.57 -19.40 -0.28
CA PHE A 261 0.91 -19.19 -1.58
C PHE A 261 1.40 -20.14 -2.68
N GLN A 262 1.96 -21.30 -2.32
CA GLN A 262 2.73 -22.17 -3.23
C GLN A 262 2.05 -22.44 -4.57
N ASP A 263 0.74 -22.69 -4.58
CA ASP A 263 -0.01 -23.03 -5.80
C ASP A 263 -0.45 -21.82 -6.65
N ARG A 264 -0.29 -20.59 -6.13
CA ARG A 264 -0.68 -19.36 -6.85
C ARG A 264 0.40 -18.98 -7.85
N ILE A 265 -0.03 -18.40 -8.98
CA ILE A 265 0.90 -17.82 -9.97
C ILE A 265 1.48 -16.53 -9.40
N ALA A 266 2.79 -16.51 -9.18
CA ALA A 266 3.53 -15.34 -8.71
C ALA A 266 3.99 -14.47 -9.88
N ILE A 267 4.66 -15.08 -10.88
CA ILE A 267 5.21 -14.37 -12.03
C ILE A 267 4.62 -14.93 -13.32
N ASN A 268 4.26 -14.04 -14.23
CA ASN A 268 3.92 -14.36 -15.61
C ASN A 268 4.76 -13.47 -16.53
N ASP A 269 5.64 -14.07 -17.31
CA ASP A 269 6.54 -13.36 -18.21
C ASP A 269 6.67 -14.11 -19.56
N HIS A 270 7.61 -13.66 -20.39
CA HIS A 270 7.88 -14.26 -21.70
C HIS A 270 8.38 -15.73 -21.65
N SER A 271 8.94 -16.16 -20.51
CA SER A 271 9.39 -17.54 -20.27
C SER A 271 8.26 -18.44 -19.74
N GLY A 272 7.16 -17.86 -19.26
CA GLY A 272 5.94 -18.58 -18.90
C GLY A 272 5.33 -18.12 -17.58
N LYS A 273 4.53 -19.02 -16.97
CA LYS A 273 3.88 -18.80 -15.68
C LYS A 273 4.64 -19.59 -14.62
N PHE A 274 5.07 -18.90 -13.56
CA PHE A 274 5.76 -19.48 -12.42
C PHE A 274 4.92 -19.30 -11.16
N THR A 275 4.64 -20.41 -10.47
CA THR A 275 3.99 -20.38 -9.17
C THR A 275 4.96 -19.93 -8.07
N TYR A 276 4.45 -19.55 -6.91
CA TYR A 276 5.30 -19.31 -5.75
C TYR A 276 6.14 -20.54 -5.38
N GLY A 277 5.57 -21.74 -5.52
CA GLY A 277 6.27 -23.00 -5.32
C GLY A 277 7.44 -23.18 -6.30
N ASP A 278 7.24 -22.86 -7.58
CA ASP A 278 8.31 -22.89 -8.60
C ASP A 278 9.44 -21.93 -8.24
N ILE A 279 9.11 -20.68 -7.89
CA ILE A 279 10.12 -19.67 -7.53
C ILE A 279 10.90 -20.12 -6.29
N LEU A 280 10.23 -20.61 -5.25
CA LEU A 280 10.88 -21.13 -4.05
C LEU A 280 11.86 -22.25 -4.39
N LYS A 281 11.42 -23.21 -5.21
CA LYS A 281 12.21 -24.36 -5.65
C LYS A 281 13.46 -23.94 -6.44
N TYR A 282 13.30 -23.07 -7.43
CA TYR A 282 14.42 -22.58 -8.24
C TYR A 282 15.40 -21.73 -7.42
N SER A 283 14.88 -20.88 -6.53
CA SER A 283 15.70 -20.08 -5.61
C SER A 283 16.47 -20.95 -4.62
N GLN A 284 15.88 -22.06 -4.15
CA GLN A 284 16.54 -23.01 -3.27
C GLN A 284 17.69 -23.74 -3.97
N SER A 285 17.49 -24.21 -5.20
CA SER A 285 18.57 -24.79 -6.02
C SER A 285 19.73 -23.79 -6.19
N LEU A 286 19.40 -22.54 -6.51
CA LEU A 286 20.40 -21.51 -6.73
C LEU A 286 21.10 -21.08 -5.42
N SER A 287 20.39 -21.01 -4.30
CA SER A 287 20.98 -20.66 -3.00
C SER A 287 22.01 -21.71 -2.56
N ARG A 288 21.80 -22.99 -2.90
CA ARG A 288 22.81 -24.03 -2.67
C ARG A 288 24.09 -23.78 -3.47
N ARG A 289 23.97 -23.44 -4.75
CA ARG A 289 25.14 -23.08 -5.58
C ARG A 289 25.89 -21.87 -5.01
N ILE A 290 25.16 -20.89 -4.47
CA ILE A 290 25.78 -19.76 -3.76
C ILE A 290 26.53 -20.26 -2.52
N ILE A 291 25.93 -21.14 -1.71
CA ILE A 291 26.59 -21.72 -0.52
C ILE A 291 27.83 -22.54 -0.90
N ASP A 292 27.80 -23.30 -1.98
CA ASP A 292 28.96 -24.09 -2.45
C ASP A 292 30.14 -23.19 -2.86
N ILE A 293 29.88 -21.98 -3.34
CA ILE A 293 30.90 -21.02 -3.77
C ILE A 293 31.36 -20.12 -2.61
N CYS A 294 30.42 -19.59 -1.83
CA CYS A 294 30.64 -18.52 -0.84
C CYS A 294 30.70 -19.02 0.62
N GLY A 295 30.42 -20.31 0.83
CA GLY A 295 30.27 -20.90 2.16
C GLY A 295 28.93 -20.59 2.82
N GLU A 296 28.53 -21.46 3.75
CA GLU A 296 27.33 -21.29 4.57
C GLU A 296 27.52 -20.18 5.60
N LYS A 297 26.50 -19.33 5.79
CA LYS A 297 26.54 -18.21 6.75
C LYS A 297 25.95 -18.65 8.08
N LYS A 298 26.74 -18.57 9.15
CA LYS A 298 26.32 -19.00 10.50
C LYS A 298 25.92 -17.83 11.39
N THR A 299 26.43 -16.63 11.10
CA THR A 299 26.17 -15.43 11.89
C THR A 299 25.78 -14.25 10.99
N THR A 300 25.12 -13.25 11.57
CA THR A 300 24.71 -12.02 10.85
C THR A 300 25.89 -11.14 10.41
N ASN A 301 27.09 -11.37 10.94
CA ASN A 301 28.29 -10.60 10.60
C ASN A 301 29.05 -11.17 9.38
N GLU A 302 28.63 -12.34 8.87
CA GLU A 302 29.32 -13.05 7.77
C GLU A 302 28.70 -12.78 6.39
N GLN A 303 27.72 -11.88 6.30
CA GLN A 303 26.96 -11.69 5.05
C GLN A 303 27.85 -11.22 3.90
N ASP A 304 27.81 -11.98 2.81
CA ASP A 304 28.45 -11.58 1.57
C ASP A 304 27.55 -10.72 0.68
N ARG A 305 28.15 -10.02 -0.28
CA ARG A 305 27.41 -9.27 -1.30
C ARG A 305 27.43 -10.09 -2.58
N ILE A 306 26.26 -10.43 -3.09
CA ILE A 306 26.10 -11.18 -4.34
C ILE A 306 25.49 -10.23 -5.35
N ALA A 307 26.24 -9.94 -6.40
CA ALA A 307 25.76 -9.12 -7.49
C ALA A 307 25.08 -9.99 -8.54
N PHE A 308 24.06 -9.47 -9.21
CA PHE A 308 23.47 -10.18 -10.34
C PHE A 308 22.98 -9.27 -11.45
N LEU A 309 23.07 -9.75 -12.69
CA LEU A 309 22.60 -9.07 -13.89
C LEU A 309 21.57 -9.96 -14.58
N CYS A 310 20.30 -9.68 -14.32
CA CYS A 310 19.14 -10.40 -14.89
C CYS A 310 18.22 -9.42 -15.65
N PRO A 311 17.48 -9.89 -16.66
CA PRO A 311 16.37 -9.15 -17.25
C PRO A 311 15.19 -8.96 -16.26
N ASN A 312 14.15 -8.23 -16.69
CA ASN A 312 12.92 -8.03 -15.91
C ASN A 312 11.98 -9.23 -16.10
N ASP A 313 12.31 -10.36 -15.48
CA ASP A 313 11.59 -11.63 -15.55
C ASP A 313 11.80 -12.46 -14.26
N ALA A 314 11.33 -13.72 -14.25
CA ALA A 314 11.44 -14.62 -13.11
C ALA A 314 12.90 -14.88 -12.66
N SER A 315 13.88 -14.82 -13.57
CA SER A 315 15.29 -15.05 -13.24
C SER A 315 15.84 -14.04 -12.23
N TYR A 316 15.34 -12.80 -12.27
CA TYR A 316 15.65 -11.79 -11.26
C TYR A 316 15.17 -12.23 -9.87
N VAL A 317 13.94 -12.75 -9.79
CA VAL A 317 13.33 -13.18 -8.53
C VAL A 317 14.08 -14.39 -7.97
N PHE A 318 14.43 -15.35 -8.84
CA PHE A 318 15.25 -16.50 -8.46
C PHE A 318 16.59 -16.07 -7.86
N ALA A 319 17.31 -15.16 -8.53
CA ALA A 319 18.60 -14.65 -8.07
C ALA A 319 18.50 -13.91 -6.74
N GLN A 320 17.50 -13.04 -6.58
CA GLN A 320 17.31 -12.28 -5.34
C GLN A 320 16.96 -13.19 -4.16
N TRP A 321 15.98 -14.07 -4.34
CA TRP A 321 15.53 -14.95 -3.26
C TRP A 321 16.59 -15.98 -2.91
N ALA A 322 17.33 -16.51 -3.88
CA ALA A 322 18.46 -17.39 -3.64
C ALA A 322 19.54 -16.71 -2.78
N THR A 323 19.84 -15.44 -3.09
CA THR A 323 20.81 -14.65 -2.34
C THR A 323 20.37 -14.51 -0.88
N TRP A 324 19.11 -14.13 -0.63
CA TRP A 324 18.57 -14.04 0.74
C TRP A 324 18.52 -15.40 1.46
N GLN A 325 18.09 -16.46 0.79
CA GLN A 325 18.03 -17.82 1.34
C GLN A 325 19.42 -18.36 1.70
N SER A 326 20.47 -17.92 1.00
CA SER A 326 21.88 -18.23 1.32
C SER A 326 22.47 -17.35 2.44
N GLY A 327 21.70 -16.42 3.01
CA GLY A 327 22.13 -15.52 4.09
C GLY A 327 22.88 -14.27 3.62
N ASN A 328 22.85 -13.94 2.34
CA ASN A 328 23.68 -12.89 1.74
C ASN A 328 22.88 -11.65 1.30
N ILE A 329 23.60 -10.57 1.03
CA ILE A 329 23.08 -9.25 0.63
C ILE A 329 22.99 -9.19 -0.90
N THR A 330 21.83 -8.78 -1.41
CA THR A 330 21.58 -8.62 -2.83
C THR A 330 22.17 -7.31 -3.37
N VAL A 331 22.84 -7.35 -4.52
CA VAL A 331 23.29 -6.17 -5.29
C VAL A 331 22.79 -6.27 -6.74
N PRO A 332 21.60 -5.76 -7.06
CA PRO A 332 21.05 -5.89 -8.40
C PRO A 332 21.76 -4.93 -9.36
N LEU A 333 22.22 -5.47 -10.48
CA LEU A 333 22.76 -4.73 -11.62
C LEU A 333 21.69 -4.64 -12.71
N HIS A 334 21.91 -3.77 -13.70
CA HIS A 334 20.95 -3.57 -14.77
C HIS A 334 21.62 -3.46 -16.13
N LYS A 335 20.97 -4.01 -17.17
CA LYS A 335 21.50 -4.06 -18.54
C LYS A 335 21.75 -2.69 -19.15
N SER A 336 21.04 -1.65 -18.70
CA SER A 336 21.26 -0.27 -19.19
C SER A 336 22.52 0.39 -18.63
N HIS A 337 23.11 -0.15 -17.56
CA HIS A 337 24.34 0.41 -17.00
C HIS A 337 25.51 0.15 -17.97
N PRO A 338 26.32 1.19 -18.30
CA PRO A 338 27.57 1.00 -19.04
C PRO A 338 28.57 0.14 -18.25
N THR A 339 29.48 -0.53 -18.96
CA THR A 339 30.49 -1.42 -18.36
C THR A 339 31.32 -0.75 -17.24
N PRO A 340 31.79 0.50 -17.37
CA PRO A 340 32.50 1.18 -16.28
C PRO A 340 31.64 1.36 -15.02
N GLN A 341 30.34 1.60 -15.18
CA GLN A 341 29.42 1.76 -14.07
C GLN A 341 29.13 0.41 -13.38
N LEU A 342 28.96 -0.67 -14.16
CA LEU A 342 28.87 -2.02 -13.61
C LEU A 342 30.12 -2.39 -12.82
N GLN A 343 31.31 -2.12 -13.38
CA GLN A 343 32.58 -2.38 -12.71
C GLN A 343 32.68 -1.59 -11.39
N TYR A 344 32.28 -0.32 -11.39
CA TYR A 344 32.23 0.50 -10.16
C TYR A 344 31.32 -0.12 -9.09
N PHE A 345 30.09 -0.52 -9.43
CA PHE A 345 29.16 -1.12 -8.46
C PHE A 345 29.68 -2.44 -7.88
N ILE A 346 30.27 -3.29 -8.74
CA ILE A 346 30.89 -4.56 -8.36
C ILE A 346 32.04 -4.33 -7.37
N GLN A 347 32.91 -3.35 -7.65
CA GLN A 347 34.06 -3.04 -6.80
C GLN A 347 33.65 -2.35 -5.48
N ASP A 348 32.76 -1.35 -5.53
CA ASP A 348 32.32 -0.58 -4.36
C ASP A 348 31.52 -1.45 -3.38
N SER A 349 30.66 -2.33 -3.88
CA SER A 349 29.91 -3.29 -3.05
C SER A 349 30.78 -4.43 -2.52
N GLN A 350 31.96 -4.61 -3.13
CA GLN A 350 32.90 -5.70 -2.85
C GLN A 350 32.22 -7.07 -2.99
N CYS A 351 31.43 -7.28 -4.03
CA CYS A 351 30.74 -8.56 -4.20
C CYS A 351 31.72 -9.73 -4.38
N CYS A 352 31.39 -10.88 -3.78
CA CYS A 352 32.24 -12.08 -3.86
C CYS A 352 31.78 -13.07 -4.95
N LEU A 353 30.60 -12.85 -5.54
CA LEU A 353 30.03 -13.65 -6.60
C LEU A 353 29.17 -12.75 -7.50
N ILE A 354 29.22 -12.99 -8.80
CA ILE A 354 28.35 -12.36 -9.80
C ILE A 354 27.49 -13.46 -10.44
N MET A 355 26.18 -13.25 -10.52
CA MET A 355 25.27 -14.10 -11.27
C MET A 355 24.77 -13.38 -12.54
N ALA A 356 24.56 -14.11 -13.63
CA ALA A 356 23.96 -13.52 -14.84
C ALA A 356 23.20 -14.56 -15.66
N THR A 357 22.14 -14.15 -16.32
CA THR A 357 21.49 -14.99 -17.34
C THR A 357 22.44 -15.21 -18.54
N PRO A 358 22.28 -16.30 -19.32
CA PRO A 358 23.18 -16.61 -20.42
C PRO A 358 23.37 -15.48 -21.44
N ASP A 359 22.31 -14.72 -21.72
CA ASP A 359 22.33 -13.58 -22.64
C ASP A 359 23.07 -12.34 -22.08
N LEU A 360 23.10 -12.18 -20.75
CA LEU A 360 23.76 -11.06 -20.08
C LEU A 360 25.15 -11.40 -19.53
N ALA A 361 25.50 -12.68 -19.40
CA ALA A 361 26.81 -13.14 -18.95
C ALA A 361 27.99 -12.55 -19.75
N PRO A 362 27.94 -12.42 -21.09
CA PRO A 362 29.01 -11.78 -21.86
C PRO A 362 29.30 -10.32 -21.44
N LYS A 363 28.29 -9.59 -20.92
CA LYS A 363 28.45 -8.19 -20.51
C LYS A 363 29.27 -8.04 -19.22
N VAL A 364 29.21 -9.02 -18.32
CA VAL A 364 29.93 -9.00 -17.03
C VAL A 364 31.21 -9.83 -17.05
N LYS A 365 31.37 -10.74 -18.02
CA LYS A 365 32.55 -11.60 -18.13
C LYS A 365 33.90 -10.85 -18.16
N PRO A 366 34.06 -9.74 -18.90
CA PRO A 366 35.30 -8.96 -18.85
C PRO A 366 35.62 -8.40 -17.46
N ILE A 367 34.58 -8.09 -16.67
CA ILE A 367 34.72 -7.59 -15.30
C ILE A 367 35.11 -8.73 -14.36
N THR A 368 34.46 -9.90 -14.49
CA THR A 368 34.75 -11.08 -13.66
C THR A 368 36.16 -11.59 -13.88
N ASP A 369 36.62 -11.66 -15.13
CA ASP A 369 37.98 -12.09 -15.49
C ASP A 369 39.03 -11.12 -14.92
N LYS A 370 38.79 -9.81 -15.05
CA LYS A 370 39.68 -8.75 -14.55
C LYS A 370 39.78 -8.73 -13.03
N LEU A 371 38.64 -8.87 -12.34
CA LEU A 371 38.57 -8.78 -10.88
C LEU A 371 38.74 -10.13 -10.17
N LYS A 372 38.82 -11.23 -10.94
CA LYS A 372 38.89 -12.61 -10.45
C LYS A 372 37.72 -12.96 -9.52
N ILE A 373 36.52 -12.48 -9.85
CA ILE A 373 35.28 -12.78 -9.12
C ILE A 373 34.57 -13.93 -9.85
N PRO A 374 34.13 -14.99 -9.16
CA PRO A 374 33.36 -16.07 -9.77
C PRO A 374 32.11 -15.55 -10.50
N LEU A 375 31.84 -16.14 -11.68
CA LEU A 375 30.62 -15.90 -12.46
C LEU A 375 29.76 -17.17 -12.45
N LEU A 376 28.53 -17.03 -11.96
CA LEU A 376 27.52 -18.07 -11.96
C LEU A 376 26.48 -17.78 -13.05
N VAL A 377 26.53 -18.55 -14.13
CA VAL A 377 25.56 -18.43 -15.22
C VAL A 377 24.26 -19.14 -14.84
N LEU A 378 23.13 -18.44 -15.02
CA LEU A 378 21.79 -18.89 -14.68
C LEU A 378 21.13 -19.63 -15.87
N ASP A 379 21.73 -20.75 -16.26
CA ASP A 379 21.21 -21.65 -17.30
C ASP A 379 20.22 -22.69 -16.73
N SER A 380 19.71 -23.59 -17.58
CA SER A 380 18.80 -24.65 -17.15
C SER A 380 19.42 -25.58 -16.09
N ALA A 381 20.74 -25.75 -16.08
CA ALA A 381 21.44 -26.52 -15.06
C ALA A 381 21.44 -25.83 -13.69
N ALA A 382 21.41 -24.49 -13.65
CA ALA A 382 21.26 -23.71 -12.42
C ALA A 382 19.95 -23.99 -11.66
N TYR A 383 18.93 -24.43 -12.39
CA TYR A 383 17.57 -24.66 -11.90
C TYR A 383 17.21 -26.15 -11.72
N SER A 384 18.18 -27.05 -11.90
CA SER A 384 17.96 -28.50 -11.89
C SER A 384 17.49 -29.05 -10.53
N GLU A 385 16.48 -29.92 -10.56
CA GLU A 385 15.96 -30.61 -9.37
C GLU A 385 17.00 -31.48 -8.66
N LYS A 386 18.04 -31.93 -9.37
CA LYS A 386 19.13 -32.71 -8.78
C LYS A 386 19.89 -31.94 -7.69
N ASN A 387 19.74 -30.61 -7.66
CA ASN A 387 20.32 -29.74 -6.64
C ASN A 387 19.36 -29.45 -5.48
N ILE A 388 18.15 -30.02 -5.47
CA ILE A 388 17.17 -29.86 -4.39
C ILE A 388 17.37 -30.99 -3.38
N HIS A 389 18.04 -30.71 -2.27
CA HIS A 389 18.14 -31.64 -1.13
C HIS A 389 17.11 -31.31 -0.05
N LYS A 390 16.54 -32.34 0.60
CA LYS A 390 15.46 -32.26 1.61
C LYS A 390 15.77 -31.44 2.88
N SER A 391 16.97 -30.91 3.05
CA SER A 391 17.37 -30.21 4.28
C SER A 391 18.33 -29.06 4.01
N ILE A 392 17.89 -28.03 3.30
CA ILE A 392 18.47 -26.71 3.49
C ILE A 392 17.87 -26.19 4.80
N LYS A 393 18.67 -26.12 5.88
CA LYS A 393 18.33 -25.22 6.99
C LYS A 393 18.37 -23.83 6.40
N ILE A 394 17.22 -23.35 5.92
CA ILE A 394 17.01 -21.94 5.65
C ILE A 394 17.47 -21.24 6.91
N VAL A 395 18.31 -20.21 6.76
CA VAL A 395 18.80 -19.45 7.90
C VAL A 395 17.61 -19.19 8.82
N ASN A 396 17.72 -19.57 10.11
CA ASN A 396 16.58 -19.55 11.05
C ASN A 396 15.81 -18.24 10.84
N ASP A 397 14.47 -18.25 10.79
CA ASP A 397 13.70 -17.07 10.39
C ASP A 397 14.06 -15.81 11.22
N ASP A 398 14.56 -15.99 12.46
CA ASP A 398 15.08 -14.91 13.31
C ASP A 398 16.31 -14.19 12.74
N PHE A 399 17.05 -14.82 11.82
CA PHE A 399 18.18 -14.25 11.09
C PHE A 399 17.79 -12.97 10.36
N PHE A 400 16.58 -12.91 9.81
CA PHE A 400 16.13 -11.74 9.05
C PHE A 400 15.85 -10.52 9.94
N ASN A 401 15.74 -10.69 11.26
CA ASN A 401 15.50 -9.58 12.18
C ASN A 401 16.66 -8.57 12.23
N SER A 402 17.89 -9.01 11.96
CA SER A 402 19.11 -8.22 12.19
C SER A 402 20.07 -8.19 10.99
N THR A 403 19.60 -8.50 9.79
CA THR A 403 20.46 -8.66 8.61
C THR A 403 20.19 -7.66 7.50
N ASP A 404 21.25 -7.37 6.76
CA ASP A 404 21.23 -6.54 5.57
C ASP A 404 20.65 -7.33 4.39
N ALA A 405 19.81 -6.69 3.57
CA ALA A 405 19.07 -7.37 2.50
C ALA A 405 19.52 -6.93 1.11
N LEU A 406 19.77 -5.64 0.93
CA LEU A 406 19.85 -5.02 -0.39
C LEU A 406 20.78 -3.80 -0.41
N ILE A 407 21.65 -3.71 -1.40
CA ILE A 407 22.40 -2.49 -1.74
C ILE A 407 21.93 -1.97 -3.10
N LEU A 408 21.34 -0.78 -3.12
CA LEU A 408 20.93 -0.09 -4.36
C LEU A 408 21.81 1.12 -4.65
N TYR A 409 22.40 1.19 -5.84
CA TYR A 409 23.20 2.36 -6.21
C TYR A 409 22.33 3.50 -6.73
N THR A 410 22.47 4.69 -6.12
CA THR A 410 21.82 5.93 -6.55
C THR A 410 22.86 6.89 -7.15
N SER A 411 22.49 7.61 -8.22
CA SER A 411 23.35 8.62 -8.84
C SER A 411 23.61 9.76 -7.84
N GLY A 412 24.87 9.98 -7.47
CA GLY A 412 25.26 11.11 -6.63
C GLY A 412 25.14 12.43 -7.37
N THR A 413 24.68 13.49 -6.71
CA THR A 413 24.62 14.86 -7.28
C THR A 413 25.97 15.57 -7.28
N THR A 414 26.95 15.07 -6.50
CA THR A 414 28.25 15.71 -6.24
C THR A 414 29.43 14.73 -6.25
N GLY A 415 29.23 13.49 -6.72
CA GLY A 415 30.25 12.44 -6.68
C GLY A 415 29.77 11.10 -7.26
N PRO A 416 30.60 10.03 -7.17
CA PRO A 416 30.24 8.72 -7.69
C PRO A 416 28.98 8.17 -7.00
N PRO A 417 28.21 7.29 -7.68
CA PRO A 417 27.00 6.71 -7.11
C PRO A 417 27.21 6.10 -5.71
N LYS A 418 26.20 6.17 -4.85
CA LYS A 418 26.29 5.65 -3.47
C LYS A 418 25.42 4.42 -3.32
N GLY A 419 25.94 3.37 -2.70
CA GLY A 419 25.16 2.18 -2.36
C GLY A 419 24.27 2.45 -1.15
N VAL A 420 22.96 2.48 -1.33
CA VAL A 420 21.92 2.57 -0.30
C VAL A 420 21.73 1.18 0.32
N LEU A 421 22.16 1.00 1.57
CA LEU A 421 22.07 -0.25 2.31
C LEU A 421 20.73 -0.34 3.06
N LEU A 422 19.91 -1.33 2.69
CA LEU A 422 18.61 -1.62 3.29
C LEU A 422 18.67 -2.96 4.05
N THR A 423 18.18 -2.96 5.29
CA THR A 423 17.98 -4.19 6.06
C THR A 423 16.71 -4.92 5.64
N HIS A 424 16.57 -6.19 6.03
CA HIS A 424 15.31 -6.91 5.87
C HIS A 424 14.16 -6.23 6.62
N SER A 425 14.45 -5.67 7.81
CA SER A 425 13.50 -4.86 8.57
C SER A 425 13.10 -3.59 7.81
N ASN A 426 14.03 -2.86 7.19
CA ASN A 426 13.70 -1.69 6.36
C ASN A 426 12.77 -2.09 5.20
N LEU A 427 13.10 -3.17 4.49
CA LEU A 427 12.31 -3.64 3.36
C LEU A 427 10.91 -4.09 3.78
N GLN A 428 10.77 -4.80 4.90
CA GLN A 428 9.46 -5.22 5.39
C GLN A 428 8.59 -4.02 5.73
N HIS A 429 9.11 -3.03 6.45
CA HIS A 429 8.36 -1.81 6.76
C HIS A 429 7.94 -1.07 5.49
N GLN A 430 8.83 -0.97 4.49
CA GLN A 430 8.47 -0.38 3.20
C GLN A 430 7.36 -1.20 2.49
N VAL A 431 7.48 -2.51 2.45
CA VAL A 431 6.51 -3.43 1.83
C VAL A 431 5.14 -3.30 2.49
N GLU A 432 5.05 -3.40 3.81
CA GLU A 432 3.80 -3.31 4.58
C GLU A 432 3.14 -1.93 4.42
N THR A 433 3.95 -0.87 4.44
CA THR A 433 3.49 0.50 4.21
C THR A 433 2.87 0.67 2.83
N ILE A 434 3.47 0.09 1.79
CA ILE A 434 2.96 0.13 0.42
C ILE A 434 1.69 -0.71 0.29
N ILE A 435 1.65 -1.91 0.87
CA ILE A 435 0.46 -2.77 0.88
C ILE A 435 -0.72 -2.02 1.47
N GLU A 436 -0.53 -1.35 2.60
CA GLU A 436 -1.61 -0.59 3.23
C GLU A 436 -1.98 0.67 2.43
N ALA A 437 -0.99 1.42 1.95
CA ALA A 437 -1.22 2.65 1.21
C ALA A 437 -1.94 2.43 -0.14
N LEU A 438 -1.61 1.34 -0.83
CA LEU A 438 -2.15 1.01 -2.15
C LEU A 438 -3.26 -0.05 -2.11
N GLY A 439 -3.54 -0.61 -0.92
CA GLY A 439 -4.52 -1.67 -0.72
C GLY A 439 -4.21 -2.90 -1.57
N PHE A 440 -2.97 -3.40 -1.52
CA PHE A 440 -2.62 -4.64 -2.23
C PHE A 440 -3.31 -5.84 -1.60
N GLU A 441 -3.89 -6.70 -2.44
CA GLU A 441 -4.59 -7.91 -2.06
C GLU A 441 -4.14 -9.10 -2.93
N GLU A 442 -4.40 -10.32 -2.47
CA GLU A 442 -3.95 -11.54 -3.17
C GLU A 442 -4.47 -11.67 -4.61
N ASN A 443 -5.64 -11.08 -4.90
CA ASN A 443 -6.27 -11.13 -6.24
C ASN A 443 -5.74 -10.05 -7.19
N ASP A 444 -4.76 -9.27 -6.76
CA ASP A 444 -4.10 -8.32 -7.64
C ASP A 444 -3.25 -9.01 -8.69
N SER A 445 -3.24 -8.39 -9.86
CA SER A 445 -2.36 -8.73 -10.97
C SER A 445 -1.70 -7.44 -11.45
N VAL A 446 -0.44 -7.27 -11.05
CA VAL A 446 0.35 -6.08 -11.32
C VAL A 446 0.99 -6.20 -12.69
N LEU A 447 0.75 -5.24 -13.58
CA LEU A 447 1.57 -5.07 -14.78
C LEU A 447 2.90 -4.43 -14.36
N HIS A 448 3.99 -5.19 -14.46
CA HIS A 448 5.33 -4.77 -14.03
C HIS A 448 6.18 -4.39 -15.24
N LEU A 449 6.31 -3.08 -15.44
CA LEU A 449 7.06 -2.44 -16.52
C LEU A 449 8.24 -1.59 -16.02
N LEU A 450 8.49 -1.60 -14.71
CA LEU A 450 9.47 -0.72 -14.06
C LEU A 450 10.86 -1.37 -14.01
N PRO A 451 11.96 -0.60 -14.17
CA PRO A 451 13.29 -1.17 -14.06
C PRO A 451 13.60 -1.71 -12.66
N LEU A 452 14.23 -2.89 -12.59
CA LEU A 452 14.60 -3.55 -11.33
C LEU A 452 15.99 -3.14 -10.80
N HIS A 453 16.28 -1.83 -10.81
CA HIS A 453 17.47 -1.26 -10.15
C HIS A 453 17.13 -0.05 -9.27
N HIS A 454 15.83 0.14 -9.00
CA HIS A 454 15.29 1.19 -8.14
C HIS A 454 14.15 0.63 -7.29
N THR A 455 13.89 1.23 -6.13
CA THR A 455 12.86 0.77 -5.19
C THR A 455 11.44 0.80 -5.76
N HIS A 456 11.17 1.63 -6.78
CA HIS A 456 9.87 1.63 -7.46
C HIS A 456 9.59 0.31 -8.18
N GLY A 457 10.56 -0.23 -8.92
CA GLY A 457 10.40 -1.53 -9.57
C GLY A 457 10.52 -2.68 -8.57
N ILE A 458 11.50 -2.62 -7.69
CA ILE A 458 11.83 -3.74 -6.79
C ILE A 458 10.83 -3.84 -5.64
N VAL A 459 10.59 -2.75 -4.90
CA VAL A 459 9.79 -2.81 -3.67
C VAL A 459 8.31 -2.67 -4.01
N HIS A 460 7.92 -1.63 -4.74
CA HIS A 460 6.49 -1.35 -4.97
C HIS A 460 5.82 -2.31 -5.96
N ALA A 461 6.44 -2.54 -7.12
CA ALA A 461 5.80 -3.30 -8.19
C ALA A 461 6.08 -4.81 -8.14
N LEU A 462 7.04 -5.25 -7.31
CA LEU A 462 7.43 -6.66 -7.21
C LEU A 462 7.28 -7.20 -5.78
N LEU A 463 8.06 -6.72 -4.80
CA LEU A 463 8.04 -7.29 -3.45
C LEU A 463 6.69 -7.09 -2.73
N SER A 464 6.08 -5.91 -2.83
CA SER A 464 4.78 -5.62 -2.20
C SER A 464 3.64 -6.52 -2.67
N PRO A 465 3.35 -6.66 -3.99
CA PRO A 465 2.33 -7.59 -4.45
C PRO A 465 2.70 -9.05 -4.12
N LEU A 466 3.98 -9.44 -4.29
CA LEU A 466 4.37 -10.81 -4.01
C LEU A 466 4.20 -11.19 -2.53
N HIS A 467 4.33 -10.23 -1.61
CA HIS A 467 4.13 -10.44 -0.17
C HIS A 467 2.68 -10.79 0.20
N VAL A 468 1.69 -10.40 -0.61
CA VAL A 468 0.26 -10.69 -0.33
C VAL A 468 -0.29 -11.85 -1.15
N GLY A 469 0.53 -12.58 -1.91
CA GLY A 469 0.06 -13.67 -2.77
C GLY A 469 -0.43 -13.24 -4.15
N ALA A 470 -0.19 -11.98 -4.54
CA ALA A 470 -0.60 -11.42 -5.83
C ALA A 470 0.34 -11.82 -6.98
N ARG A 471 -0.15 -11.67 -8.21
CA ARG A 471 0.61 -11.97 -9.43
C ARG A 471 1.29 -10.72 -9.98
N CYS A 472 2.51 -10.85 -10.50
CA CYS A 472 3.16 -9.87 -11.37
C CYS A 472 3.23 -10.39 -12.82
N VAL A 473 2.66 -9.63 -13.75
CA VAL A 473 2.85 -9.83 -15.20
C VAL A 473 4.03 -8.96 -15.62
N MET A 474 5.20 -9.57 -15.85
CA MET A 474 6.46 -8.86 -16.05
C MET A 474 6.79 -8.69 -17.53
N MET A 475 7.05 -7.45 -17.91
CA MET A 475 7.54 -7.11 -19.25
C MET A 475 9.07 -6.92 -19.22
N PRO A 476 9.84 -7.58 -20.11
CA PRO A 476 11.30 -7.43 -20.15
C PRO A 476 11.79 -5.99 -20.36
N GLN A 477 10.95 -5.17 -20.99
CA GLN A 477 11.13 -3.74 -21.18
C GLN A 477 9.78 -3.05 -21.37
N PHE A 478 9.71 -1.77 -21.07
CA PHE A 478 8.51 -0.97 -21.32
C PHE A 478 8.30 -0.79 -22.83
N ASN A 479 7.16 -1.25 -23.32
CA ASN A 479 6.68 -1.04 -24.69
C ASN A 479 5.24 -0.51 -24.63
N PRO A 480 4.97 0.74 -25.06
CA PRO A 480 3.63 1.33 -25.02
C PRO A 480 2.55 0.53 -25.74
N ALA A 481 2.87 -0.07 -26.89
CA ALA A 481 1.91 -0.81 -27.70
C ALA A 481 1.44 -2.09 -26.98
N GLU A 482 2.40 -2.86 -26.46
CA GLU A 482 2.13 -4.06 -25.67
C GLU A 482 1.40 -3.74 -24.36
N VAL A 483 1.70 -2.61 -23.71
CA VAL A 483 0.94 -2.17 -22.52
C VAL A 483 -0.52 -1.90 -22.88
N TRP A 484 -0.80 -1.25 -24.00
CA TRP A 484 -2.19 -1.08 -24.46
C TRP A 484 -2.87 -2.40 -24.79
N ASP A 485 -2.15 -3.36 -25.37
CA ASP A 485 -2.68 -4.71 -25.61
C ASP A 485 -3.05 -5.39 -24.30
N GLU A 486 -2.21 -5.30 -23.26
CA GLU A 486 -2.53 -5.84 -21.93
C GLU A 486 -3.72 -5.13 -21.26
N LEU A 487 -3.75 -3.79 -21.29
CA LEU A 487 -4.83 -2.98 -20.70
C LEU A 487 -6.19 -3.24 -21.36
N LEU A 488 -6.20 -3.54 -22.66
CA LEU A 488 -7.43 -3.78 -23.43
C LEU A 488 -7.74 -5.27 -23.62
N SER A 489 -6.82 -6.17 -23.29
CA SER A 489 -6.93 -7.62 -23.53
C SER A 489 -8.25 -8.25 -23.04
N GLU A 490 -8.85 -9.13 -23.83
CA GLU A 490 -10.09 -9.84 -23.46
C GLU A 490 -9.85 -11.10 -22.61
N LYS A 491 -8.66 -11.22 -21.99
CA LYS A 491 -8.29 -12.34 -21.09
C LYS A 491 -9.36 -12.57 -20.02
N LYS A 492 -9.44 -13.79 -19.48
CA LYS A 492 -10.38 -14.13 -18.39
C LYS A 492 -10.10 -13.26 -17.15
N GLU A 493 -11.10 -13.00 -16.31
CA GLU A 493 -10.99 -12.08 -15.17
C GLU A 493 -9.75 -12.35 -14.29
N GLN A 494 -9.50 -13.62 -13.95
CA GLN A 494 -8.35 -14.05 -13.16
C GLN A 494 -6.98 -13.87 -13.87
N GLU A 495 -6.96 -13.63 -15.18
CA GLU A 495 -5.77 -13.40 -16.00
C GLU A 495 -5.54 -11.93 -16.35
N ARG A 496 -6.48 -11.04 -15.99
CA ARG A 496 -6.39 -9.61 -16.27
C ARG A 496 -5.44 -8.92 -15.30
N VAL A 497 -4.69 -7.95 -15.82
CA VAL A 497 -4.01 -6.96 -15.00
C VAL A 497 -5.02 -5.97 -14.44
N ASN A 498 -4.86 -5.59 -13.18
CA ASN A 498 -5.76 -4.65 -12.50
C ASN A 498 -5.02 -3.53 -11.75
N VAL A 499 -3.69 -3.62 -11.64
CA VAL A 499 -2.83 -2.60 -11.05
C VAL A 499 -1.67 -2.30 -12.00
N MET A 500 -1.40 -1.01 -12.24
CA MET A 500 -0.24 -0.56 -13.02
C MET A 500 0.53 0.49 -12.23
N LEU A 501 1.84 0.30 -12.12
CA LEU A 501 2.75 1.30 -11.56
C LEU A 501 3.67 1.80 -12.67
N GLY A 502 3.80 3.12 -12.78
CA GLY A 502 4.59 3.75 -13.81
C GLY A 502 5.29 5.01 -13.33
N VAL A 503 6.01 5.64 -14.25
CA VAL A 503 6.59 6.98 -14.07
C VAL A 503 5.97 7.94 -15.07
N PRO A 504 6.03 9.27 -14.87
CA PRO A 504 5.38 10.24 -15.77
C PRO A 504 5.72 10.04 -17.25
N THR A 505 6.98 9.75 -17.59
CA THR A 505 7.41 9.53 -18.98
C THR A 505 6.78 8.30 -19.63
N MET A 506 6.38 7.29 -18.86
CA MET A 506 5.64 6.14 -19.39
C MET A 506 4.21 6.56 -19.76
N TYR A 507 3.54 7.35 -18.92
CA TYR A 507 2.20 7.85 -19.22
C TYR A 507 2.20 8.78 -20.44
N VAL A 508 3.23 9.61 -20.63
CA VAL A 508 3.42 10.41 -21.86
C VAL A 508 3.43 9.49 -23.08
N LYS A 509 4.32 8.48 -23.10
CA LYS A 509 4.44 7.54 -24.22
C LYS A 509 3.17 6.72 -24.45
N LEU A 510 2.42 6.38 -23.39
CA LEU A 510 1.13 5.69 -23.54
C LEU A 510 0.07 6.58 -24.15
N ILE A 511 0.04 7.87 -23.83
CA ILE A 511 -0.88 8.84 -24.45
C ILE A 511 -0.53 9.04 -25.94
N GLU A 512 0.76 9.13 -26.27
CA GLU A 512 1.24 9.19 -27.66
C GLU A 512 0.84 7.93 -28.44
N GLU A 513 1.10 6.75 -27.88
CA GLU A 513 0.74 5.49 -28.51
C GLU A 513 -0.78 5.33 -28.69
N TYR A 514 -1.57 5.81 -27.73
CA TYR A 514 -3.03 5.85 -27.87
C TYR A 514 -3.43 6.67 -29.10
N ALA A 515 -2.85 7.86 -29.27
CA ALA A 515 -3.14 8.72 -30.41
C ALA A 515 -2.72 8.07 -31.74
N ASN A 516 -1.59 7.36 -31.76
CA ASN A 516 -1.11 6.63 -32.94
C ASN A 516 -2.03 5.45 -33.31
N LYS A 517 -2.44 4.66 -32.31
CA LYS A 517 -3.19 3.40 -32.52
C LYS A 517 -4.68 3.61 -32.76
N PHE A 518 -5.30 4.55 -32.04
CA PHE A 518 -6.74 4.77 -32.08
C PHE A 518 -7.14 6.07 -32.78
N GLY A 519 -6.19 6.93 -33.13
CA GLY A 519 -6.49 8.22 -33.76
C GLY A 519 -7.20 9.19 -32.82
N LYS A 520 -8.38 9.67 -33.22
CA LYS A 520 -9.12 10.75 -32.53
C LYS A 520 -9.80 10.26 -31.24
N ASP A 521 -10.32 11.22 -30.46
CA ASP A 521 -11.01 11.01 -29.18
C ASP A 521 -12.28 10.13 -29.23
N GLU A 522 -12.63 9.58 -30.40
CA GLU A 522 -13.82 8.73 -30.62
C GLU A 522 -13.77 7.38 -29.88
N PHE A 523 -12.58 6.80 -29.67
CA PHE A 523 -12.41 5.54 -28.94
C PHE A 523 -12.34 5.70 -27.42
N ILE A 524 -12.28 6.94 -26.91
CA ILE A 524 -12.18 7.22 -25.48
C ILE A 524 -13.32 6.55 -24.68
N PRO A 525 -14.60 6.58 -25.10
CA PRO A 525 -15.66 5.91 -24.35
C PRO A 525 -15.43 4.39 -24.20
N ALA A 526 -14.97 3.72 -25.26
CA ALA A 526 -14.72 2.27 -25.25
C ALA A 526 -13.50 1.91 -24.38
N VAL A 527 -12.39 2.65 -24.53
CA VAL A 527 -11.18 2.47 -23.71
C VAL A 527 -11.47 2.76 -22.25
N ARG A 528 -12.13 3.88 -21.94
CA ARG A 528 -12.53 4.24 -20.58
C ARG A 528 -13.41 3.16 -19.94
N ASN A 529 -14.41 2.66 -20.66
CA ASN A 529 -15.28 1.59 -20.16
C ASN A 529 -14.50 0.31 -19.86
N THR A 530 -13.55 -0.05 -20.71
CA THR A 530 -12.69 -1.21 -20.53
C THR A 530 -11.77 -1.05 -19.32
N CYS A 531 -11.05 0.07 -19.23
CA CYS A 531 -10.17 0.36 -18.10
C CYS A 531 -10.94 0.41 -16.79
N ASN A 532 -12.11 1.08 -16.72
CA ASN A 532 -12.91 1.18 -15.50
C ASN A 532 -13.40 -0.18 -14.98
N LYS A 533 -13.57 -1.17 -15.85
CA LYS A 533 -13.98 -2.53 -15.45
C LYS A 533 -12.80 -3.38 -14.99
N LYS A 534 -11.62 -3.18 -15.57
CA LYS A 534 -10.46 -4.08 -15.39
C LYS A 534 -9.42 -3.54 -14.41
N MET A 535 -9.22 -2.23 -14.39
CA MET A 535 -8.17 -1.58 -13.61
C MET A 535 -8.77 -1.02 -12.32
N ARG A 536 -8.16 -1.37 -11.18
CA ARG A 536 -8.49 -0.75 -9.89
C ARG A 536 -7.58 0.42 -9.56
N LEU A 537 -6.33 0.38 -10.03
CA LEU A 537 -5.32 1.35 -9.61
C LEU A 537 -4.25 1.58 -10.68
N MET A 538 -3.94 2.86 -10.89
CA MET A 538 -2.80 3.32 -11.69
C MET A 538 -2.00 4.34 -10.88
N VAL A 539 -0.70 4.08 -10.70
CA VAL A 539 0.20 4.83 -9.81
C VAL A 539 1.30 5.50 -10.63
N SER A 540 1.68 6.72 -10.24
CA SER A 540 2.87 7.40 -10.73
C SER A 540 3.79 7.80 -9.57
N GLY A 541 5.09 7.70 -9.79
CA GLY A 541 6.10 8.14 -8.83
C GLY A 541 7.45 8.39 -9.50
N SER A 542 8.49 8.59 -8.68
CA SER A 542 9.89 8.85 -9.12
C SER A 542 10.15 10.20 -9.80
N ALA A 543 9.09 10.91 -10.23
CA ALA A 543 9.15 12.29 -10.71
C ALA A 543 7.76 12.93 -10.55
N ALA A 544 7.72 14.27 -10.58
CA ALA A 544 6.46 15.02 -10.60
C ALA A 544 5.64 14.67 -11.85
N LEU A 545 4.34 14.41 -11.69
CA LEU A 545 3.44 14.20 -12.82
C LEU A 545 2.97 15.56 -13.35
N PRO A 546 3.16 15.86 -14.65
CA PRO A 546 2.58 17.07 -15.22
C PRO A 546 1.06 17.00 -15.24
N GLU A 547 0.41 18.11 -14.88
CA GLU A 547 -1.06 18.22 -14.89
C GLU A 547 -1.70 17.85 -16.24
N PRO A 548 -1.16 18.27 -17.41
CA PRO A 548 -1.72 17.87 -18.69
C PRO A 548 -1.74 16.34 -18.88
N ILE A 549 -0.73 15.63 -18.40
CA ILE A 549 -0.63 14.17 -18.47
C ILE A 549 -1.65 13.53 -17.55
N PHE A 550 -1.77 14.02 -16.31
CA PHE A 550 -2.80 13.56 -15.37
C PHE A 550 -4.22 13.70 -15.95
N ASN A 551 -4.53 14.88 -16.49
CA ASN A 551 -5.85 15.20 -17.01
C ASN A 551 -6.16 14.40 -18.29
N ARG A 552 -5.20 14.31 -19.21
CA ARG A 552 -5.37 13.55 -20.46
C ARG A 552 -5.51 12.05 -20.19
N TRP A 553 -4.72 11.50 -19.26
CA TRP A 553 -4.86 10.09 -18.87
C TRP A 553 -6.23 9.79 -18.25
N LYS A 554 -6.71 10.66 -17.36
CA LYS A 554 -8.06 10.59 -16.79
C LYS A 554 -9.13 10.68 -17.89
N GLN A 555 -8.94 11.52 -18.90
CA GLN A 555 -9.84 11.60 -20.03
C GLN A 555 -9.89 10.26 -20.78
N ILE A 556 -8.74 9.69 -21.15
CA ILE A 556 -8.68 8.45 -21.94
C ILE A 556 -9.20 7.24 -21.16
N THR A 557 -8.74 7.05 -19.92
CA THR A 557 -8.94 5.80 -19.17
C THR A 557 -9.99 5.91 -18.06
N GLY A 558 -10.42 7.12 -17.69
CA GLY A 558 -11.24 7.37 -16.50
C GLY A 558 -10.46 7.42 -15.18
N HIS A 559 -9.19 7.02 -15.18
CA HIS A 559 -8.39 6.87 -13.97
C HIS A 559 -7.67 8.15 -13.59
N LYS A 560 -7.90 8.63 -12.37
CA LYS A 560 -7.05 9.65 -11.74
C LYS A 560 -5.79 8.95 -11.24
N ILE A 561 -4.62 9.28 -11.77
CA ILE A 561 -3.36 8.63 -11.37
C ILE A 561 -3.08 8.93 -9.88
N LEU A 562 -2.65 7.92 -9.13
CA LEU A 562 -2.20 8.10 -7.74
C LEU A 562 -0.74 8.54 -7.76
N GLU A 563 -0.47 9.81 -7.43
CA GLU A 563 0.89 10.29 -7.23
C GLU A 563 1.37 10.00 -5.80
N ARG A 564 2.66 9.69 -5.69
CA ARG A 564 3.34 9.46 -4.41
C ARG A 564 4.75 10.04 -4.42
N PHE A 565 5.34 10.17 -3.24
CA PHE A 565 6.73 10.57 -3.05
C PHE A 565 7.51 9.56 -2.22
N GLY A 566 8.74 9.32 -2.65
CA GLY A 566 9.69 8.42 -1.99
C GLY A 566 10.97 8.31 -2.79
N MET A 567 12.05 7.87 -2.14
CA MET A 567 13.36 7.66 -2.75
C MET A 567 13.97 6.33 -2.28
N SER A 568 15.16 5.97 -2.79
CA SER A 568 15.79 4.70 -2.40
C SER A 568 16.10 4.64 -0.91
N GLU A 569 16.49 5.78 -0.34
CA GLU A 569 16.89 5.95 1.06
C GLU A 569 15.71 5.89 2.03
N THR A 570 14.49 6.24 1.60
CA THR A 570 13.31 6.31 2.48
C THR A 570 12.20 5.34 2.12
N GLY A 571 12.22 4.75 0.92
CA GLY A 571 11.03 4.10 0.38
C GLY A 571 9.88 5.08 0.20
N LEU A 572 8.64 4.60 0.30
CA LEU A 572 7.43 5.42 0.28
C LEU A 572 7.32 6.27 1.55
N SER A 573 7.22 7.60 1.40
CA SER A 573 7.10 8.51 2.53
C SER A 573 5.75 9.23 2.58
N VAL A 574 5.27 9.69 1.42
CA VAL A 574 4.03 10.46 1.30
C VAL A 574 3.27 9.94 0.08
N THR A 575 1.95 9.82 0.18
CA THR A 575 1.12 9.30 -0.92
C THR A 575 -0.26 9.93 -0.93
N ASN A 576 -0.81 10.12 -2.14
CA ASN A 576 -2.24 10.43 -2.29
C ASN A 576 -3.07 9.27 -1.73
N PRO A 577 -4.27 9.56 -1.23
CA PRO A 577 -5.13 8.53 -0.67
C PRO A 577 -5.57 7.55 -1.77
N LEU A 578 -5.67 6.27 -1.40
CA LEU A 578 -6.24 5.25 -2.27
C LEU A 578 -7.68 5.60 -2.66
N ILE A 579 -8.46 6.10 -1.70
CA ILE A 579 -9.84 6.56 -1.92
C ILE A 579 -9.91 8.04 -1.53
N GLY A 580 -10.31 8.88 -2.48
CA GLY A 580 -10.47 10.31 -2.24
C GLY A 580 -10.04 11.16 -3.42
N GLU A 581 -9.91 12.46 -3.14
CA GLU A 581 -9.40 13.41 -4.12
C GLU A 581 -7.90 13.19 -4.36
N ARG A 582 -7.50 13.32 -5.62
CA ARG A 582 -6.10 13.30 -6.07
C ARG A 582 -5.91 14.55 -6.91
N LYS A 583 -5.06 15.46 -6.44
CA LYS A 583 -4.83 16.76 -7.06
C LYS A 583 -3.51 16.72 -7.83
N PRO A 584 -3.46 17.19 -9.10
CA PRO A 584 -2.23 17.24 -9.87
C PRO A 584 -1.11 17.95 -9.11
N GLY A 585 0.08 17.34 -9.07
CA GLY A 585 1.27 17.93 -8.45
C GLY A 585 1.32 17.78 -6.93
N PHE A 586 0.25 17.34 -6.27
CA PHE A 586 0.23 16.99 -4.87
C PHE A 586 0.53 15.50 -4.70
N VAL A 587 1.32 15.17 -3.67
CA VAL A 587 1.75 13.79 -3.37
C VAL A 587 1.06 13.23 -2.15
N GLY A 588 0.11 13.96 -1.54
CA GLY A 588 -0.77 13.45 -0.50
C GLY A 588 -0.28 13.65 0.93
N LEU A 589 -0.41 12.63 1.77
CA LEU A 589 -0.12 12.66 3.21
C LEU A 589 0.89 11.56 3.61
N PRO A 590 1.56 11.70 4.76
CA PRO A 590 2.50 10.69 5.25
C PRO A 590 1.83 9.34 5.43
N VAL A 591 2.55 8.28 5.08
CA VAL A 591 2.11 6.90 5.28
C VAL A 591 2.31 6.44 6.73
N ASN A 592 1.76 5.27 7.09
CA ASN A 592 1.87 4.76 8.46
C ASN A 592 3.32 4.53 8.86
N CYS A 593 3.60 4.72 10.16
CA CYS A 593 4.93 4.58 10.76
C CYS A 593 6.02 5.52 10.19
N VAL A 594 5.65 6.46 9.29
CA VAL A 594 6.54 7.49 8.77
C VAL A 594 6.18 8.84 9.37
N GLU A 595 7.19 9.51 9.92
CA GLU A 595 7.13 10.89 10.35
C GLU A 595 7.87 11.76 9.33
N VAL A 596 7.26 12.88 8.97
CA VAL A 596 7.87 13.88 8.10
C VAL A 596 7.92 15.23 8.81
N CYS A 597 8.93 16.01 8.47
CA CYS A 597 9.09 17.38 8.94
C CYS A 597 9.38 18.28 7.73
N ILE A 598 8.84 19.50 7.73
CA ILE A 598 9.28 20.57 6.82
C ILE A 598 10.24 21.44 7.62
N GLY A 599 11.53 21.37 7.26
CA GLY A 599 12.60 22.13 7.91
C GLY A 599 13.02 23.35 7.09
N SER A 600 13.07 24.53 7.71
CA SER A 600 13.77 25.68 7.13
C SER A 600 15.20 25.72 7.67
N GLU A 601 16.20 25.78 6.79
CA GLU A 601 17.60 25.89 7.18
C GLU A 601 17.83 27.05 8.15
N ASN A 602 18.44 26.77 9.30
CA ASN A 602 18.78 27.74 10.33
C ASN A 602 20.09 27.31 11.02
N PRO A 603 21.25 27.89 10.65
CA PRO A 603 22.54 27.56 11.23
C PRO A 603 22.64 27.83 12.74
N ASP A 604 21.85 28.77 13.27
CA ASP A 604 21.86 29.14 14.69
C ASP A 604 21.04 28.16 15.56
N SER A 605 20.19 27.34 14.93
CA SER A 605 19.45 26.27 15.60
C SER A 605 20.38 25.09 15.94
N SER A 606 20.20 24.50 17.13
CA SER A 606 20.95 23.29 17.54
C SER A 606 20.71 22.08 16.63
N LEU A 607 19.61 22.07 15.88
CA LEU A 607 19.30 21.04 14.89
C LEU A 607 19.79 21.39 13.48
N GLY A 608 20.25 22.63 13.26
CA GLY A 608 20.59 23.19 11.95
C GLY A 608 19.38 23.60 11.11
N TYR A 609 18.17 23.54 11.67
CA TYR A 609 16.93 23.94 11.00
C TYR A 609 15.86 24.36 12.03
N ASP A 610 14.90 25.15 11.57
CA ASP A 610 13.65 25.42 12.27
C ASP A 610 12.52 24.57 11.70
N CYS A 611 11.76 23.93 12.57
CA CYS A 611 10.59 23.15 12.17
C CYS A 611 9.42 24.08 11.76
N ILE A 612 8.97 23.97 10.52
CA ILE A 612 7.75 24.60 10.01
C ILE A 612 6.53 23.74 10.36
N LEU A 613 6.65 22.42 10.15
CA LEU A 613 5.56 21.46 10.32
C LEU A 613 6.13 20.08 10.63
N THR A 614 5.44 19.31 11.46
CA THR A 614 5.58 17.85 11.54
C THR A 614 4.28 17.15 11.16
N ALA A 615 4.38 15.99 10.52
CA ALA A 615 3.22 15.19 10.18
C ALA A 615 3.52 13.70 10.20
N ASN A 616 2.50 12.90 10.51
CA ASN A 616 2.50 11.46 10.38
C ASN A 616 1.06 10.99 10.11
N ALA A 617 0.82 9.68 10.08
CA ALA A 617 -0.52 9.14 9.85
C ALA A 617 -1.59 9.56 10.89
N LYS A 618 -1.20 10.07 12.06
CA LYS A 618 -2.12 10.56 13.10
C LYS A 618 -2.55 12.01 12.88
N GLY A 619 -1.86 12.76 12.03
CA GLY A 619 -2.20 14.14 11.71
C GLY A 619 -1.00 15.04 11.49
N VAL A 620 -1.30 16.33 11.37
CA VAL A 620 -0.36 17.39 11.01
C VAL A 620 -0.31 18.43 12.13
N LYS A 621 0.90 18.87 12.48
CA LYS A 621 1.16 19.94 13.45
C LYS A 621 1.97 21.03 12.76
N ILE A 622 1.40 22.23 12.65
CA ILE A 622 2.06 23.39 12.04
C ILE A 622 2.57 24.29 13.17
N THR A 623 3.79 24.80 13.03
CA THR A 623 4.33 25.84 13.90
C THR A 623 3.54 27.14 13.67
N PRO A 624 2.96 27.76 14.72
CA PRO A 624 2.15 28.97 14.56
C PRO A 624 2.86 30.07 13.78
N GLY A 625 2.18 30.65 12.79
CA GLY A 625 2.72 31.73 11.96
C GLY A 625 3.59 31.28 10.79
N LYS A 626 3.82 29.96 10.63
CA LYS A 626 4.56 29.37 9.50
C LYS A 626 3.65 28.63 8.52
N GLU A 627 2.35 28.94 8.51
CA GLU A 627 1.39 28.32 7.62
C GLU A 627 1.79 28.56 6.15
N ASN A 628 1.75 27.50 5.33
CA ASN A 628 2.05 27.55 3.90
C ASN A 628 3.51 27.90 3.54
N GLU A 629 4.42 27.96 4.51
CA GLU A 629 5.85 28.10 4.25
C GLU A 629 6.44 26.83 3.63
N ALA A 630 7.39 27.02 2.71
CA ALA A 630 8.12 25.94 2.06
C ALA A 630 9.46 25.70 2.74
N GLY A 631 9.87 24.44 2.84
CA GLY A 631 11.15 24.03 3.42
C GLY A 631 11.60 22.67 2.90
N GLU A 632 12.75 22.19 3.38
CA GLU A 632 13.25 20.86 3.05
C GLU A 632 12.37 19.79 3.70
N LEU A 633 12.01 18.76 2.93
CA LEU A 633 11.34 17.58 3.46
C LEU A 633 12.35 16.69 4.17
N LEU A 634 12.08 16.45 5.44
CA LEU A 634 12.83 15.59 6.33
C LEU A 634 11.98 14.35 6.63
N VAL A 635 12.57 13.15 6.60
CA VAL A 635 11.84 11.88 6.78
C VAL A 635 12.46 11.04 7.89
N LYS A 636 11.63 10.48 8.77
CA LYS A 636 12.05 9.61 9.87
C LYS A 636 11.08 8.43 10.01
N GLY A 637 11.63 7.24 10.25
CA GLY A 637 10.83 6.03 10.42
C GLY A 637 11.65 4.75 10.16
N PRO A 638 11.08 3.57 10.42
CA PRO A 638 11.75 2.28 10.24
C PRO A 638 11.96 1.90 8.76
N ASN A 639 11.28 2.60 7.85
CA ASN A 639 11.45 2.52 6.40
C ASN A 639 12.78 3.12 5.90
N VAL A 640 13.39 4.01 6.68
CA VAL A 640 14.63 4.72 6.31
C VAL A 640 15.81 3.75 6.33
N PHE A 641 16.61 3.78 5.25
CA PHE A 641 17.81 2.96 5.07
C PHE A 641 18.78 3.03 6.25
N LYS A 642 19.58 1.97 6.40
CA LYS A 642 20.65 1.88 7.41
C LYS A 642 21.75 2.91 7.16
N GLY A 643 22.00 3.24 5.90
CA GLY A 643 22.97 4.25 5.49
C GLY A 643 23.61 3.95 4.14
N TYR A 644 24.58 4.78 3.74
CA TYR A 644 25.38 4.51 2.56
C TYR A 644 26.50 3.51 2.86
N TRP A 645 26.57 2.44 2.07
CA TRP A 645 27.56 1.37 2.15
C TRP A 645 28.98 1.96 2.23
N LYS A 646 29.69 1.63 3.32
CA LYS A 646 31.06 2.07 3.63
C LYS A 646 31.31 3.58 3.49
N LYS A 647 30.28 4.42 3.68
CA LYS A 647 30.36 5.88 3.57
C LYS A 647 29.83 6.57 4.83
N ALA A 648 30.33 6.20 6.01
CA ALA A 648 29.85 6.68 7.32
C ALA A 648 29.77 8.21 7.43
N ALA A 649 30.76 8.95 6.92
CA ALA A 649 30.73 10.41 6.93
C ALA A 649 29.61 10.98 6.05
N ALA A 650 29.37 10.41 4.87
CA ALA A 650 28.28 10.82 3.99
C ALA A 650 26.91 10.45 4.60
N THR A 651 26.82 9.29 5.25
CA THR A 651 25.63 8.89 6.02
C THR A 651 25.35 9.92 7.10
N LYS A 652 26.31 10.17 8.01
CA LYS A 652 26.14 11.13 9.11
C LYS A 652 25.71 12.52 8.61
N LYS A 653 26.29 13.02 7.51
CA LYS A 653 25.92 14.32 6.93
C LYS A 653 24.48 14.38 6.39
N SER A 654 23.92 13.22 6.00
CA SER A 654 22.58 13.11 5.42
C SER A 654 21.47 13.02 6.47
N PHE A 655 21.81 12.96 7.76
CA PHE A 655 20.86 12.98 8.86
C PHE A 655 20.99 14.26 9.68
N THR A 656 19.88 14.72 10.24
CA THR A 656 19.83 15.76 11.27
C THR A 656 20.19 15.17 12.64
N PRO A 657 20.56 16.00 13.63
CA PRO A 657 20.89 15.51 14.98
C PRO A 657 19.76 14.74 15.67
N ASP A 658 18.51 15.07 15.37
CA ASP A 658 17.29 14.42 15.87
C ASP A 658 16.84 13.20 15.03
N GLY A 659 17.64 12.77 14.06
CA GLY A 659 17.51 11.50 13.36
C GLY A 659 16.59 11.53 12.13
N TYR A 660 16.27 12.69 11.58
CA TYR A 660 15.61 12.78 10.28
C TYR A 660 16.61 12.66 9.14
N PHE A 661 16.24 11.93 8.09
CA PHE A 661 16.94 11.92 6.83
C PHE A 661 16.59 13.17 6.00
N LYS A 662 17.62 13.83 5.46
CA LYS A 662 17.53 15.01 4.60
C LYS A 662 17.31 14.60 3.14
N THR A 663 16.11 14.83 2.61
CA THR A 663 15.79 14.40 1.23
C THR A 663 16.45 15.28 0.17
N GLY A 664 16.75 16.55 0.49
CA GLY A 664 17.16 17.57 -0.47
C GLY A 664 16.03 18.09 -1.36
N ASP A 665 14.78 17.68 -1.10
CA ASP A 665 13.59 18.11 -1.82
C ASP A 665 12.84 19.19 -1.01
N THR A 666 12.51 20.30 -1.66
CA THR A 666 11.70 21.37 -1.11
C THR A 666 10.22 21.03 -1.29
N VAL A 667 9.45 21.22 -0.21
CA VAL A 667 8.02 20.92 -0.16
C VAL A 667 7.26 22.02 0.53
N VAL A 668 5.98 22.08 0.22
CA VAL A 668 5.02 22.94 0.91
C VAL A 668 3.79 22.12 1.29
N TYR A 669 3.21 22.41 2.46
CA TYR A 669 1.92 21.87 2.87
C TYR A 669 0.84 22.91 2.67
N ARG A 670 -0.08 22.66 1.73
CA ARG A 670 -1.20 23.54 1.37
C ARG A 670 -2.41 22.68 1.05
N GLU A 671 -3.61 23.19 1.27
CA GLU A 671 -4.86 22.49 0.93
C GLU A 671 -4.95 21.06 1.51
N ASN A 672 -4.43 20.88 2.73
CA ASN A 672 -4.36 19.60 3.43
C ASN A 672 -3.55 18.51 2.72
N SER A 673 -2.55 18.88 1.91
CA SER A 673 -1.71 17.93 1.19
C SER A 673 -0.29 18.49 0.98
N PHE A 674 0.67 17.58 0.87
CA PHE A 674 2.04 17.93 0.52
C PHE A 674 2.20 18.08 -0.99
N LYS A 675 2.84 19.17 -1.41
CA LYS A 675 3.23 19.43 -2.79
C LYS A 675 4.76 19.48 -2.87
N ILE A 676 5.32 18.74 -3.82
CA ILE A 676 6.76 18.77 -4.11
C ILE A 676 7.04 19.93 -5.05
N GLU A 677 7.87 20.87 -4.58
CA GLU A 677 8.29 22.06 -5.32
C GLU A 677 9.62 21.82 -6.07
N GLY A 678 10.34 20.74 -5.76
CA GLY A 678 11.53 20.29 -6.49
C GLY A 678 12.77 20.25 -5.61
N ARG A 679 13.93 19.97 -6.20
CA ARG A 679 15.19 19.88 -5.45
C ARG A 679 15.68 21.26 -5.02
N THR A 680 15.99 21.41 -3.73
CA THR A 680 16.54 22.65 -3.15
C THR A 680 17.79 23.13 -3.88
N SER A 681 18.60 22.21 -4.41
CA SER A 681 19.88 22.51 -5.05
C SER A 681 19.80 22.89 -6.54
N VAL A 682 18.70 22.62 -7.24
CA VAL A 682 18.60 22.80 -8.70
C VAL A 682 17.27 23.33 -9.21
N ASP A 683 16.15 23.04 -8.55
CA ASP A 683 14.81 23.41 -9.02
C ASP A 683 14.23 24.62 -8.28
N ILE A 684 14.89 25.09 -7.22
CA ILE A 684 14.47 26.30 -6.50
C ILE A 684 15.28 27.49 -7.00
N ILE A 685 14.60 28.40 -7.69
CA ILE A 685 15.16 29.65 -8.22
C ILE A 685 14.97 30.75 -7.18
N LYS A 686 16.06 31.41 -6.82
CA LYS A 686 16.08 32.55 -5.87
C LYS A 686 16.10 33.85 -6.67
N SER A 687 14.92 34.40 -6.95
CA SER A 687 14.74 35.59 -7.80
C SER A 687 14.04 36.70 -7.03
N GLY A 688 14.70 37.84 -6.80
CA GLY A 688 14.08 39.03 -6.20
C GLY A 688 13.52 38.83 -4.79
N GLY A 689 14.16 37.98 -3.99
CA GLY A 689 13.68 37.60 -2.66
C GLY A 689 12.62 36.48 -2.66
N TYR A 690 12.13 36.06 -3.82
CA TYR A 690 11.19 34.94 -3.95
C TYR A 690 11.93 33.61 -4.15
N LYS A 691 11.38 32.55 -3.56
CA LYS A 691 11.73 31.15 -3.87
C LYS A 691 10.72 30.62 -4.88
N ILE A 692 11.16 30.38 -6.10
CA ILE A 692 10.32 29.97 -7.22
C ILE A 692 10.64 28.53 -7.59
N SER A 693 9.63 27.68 -7.65
CA SER A 693 9.77 26.30 -8.13
C SER A 693 9.85 26.28 -9.66
N ALA A 694 10.99 25.84 -10.20
CA ALA A 694 11.14 25.56 -11.62
C ALA A 694 10.13 24.49 -12.08
N LEU A 695 9.88 23.46 -11.28
CA LEU A 695 8.91 22.41 -11.60
C LEU A 695 7.49 22.97 -11.72
N ASP A 696 7.12 23.91 -10.86
CA ASP A 696 5.80 24.55 -10.92
C ASP A 696 5.65 25.39 -12.18
N VAL A 697 6.68 26.17 -12.55
CA VAL A 697 6.70 26.91 -13.82
C VAL A 697 6.62 25.94 -15.01
N GLU A 698 7.43 24.88 -15.03
CA GLU A 698 7.41 23.85 -16.07
C GLU A 698 6.01 23.24 -16.26
N ARG A 699 5.30 22.94 -15.15
CA ARG A 699 3.92 22.41 -15.22
C ARG A 699 2.97 23.36 -15.96
N HIS A 700 3.03 24.66 -15.67
CA HIS A 700 2.21 25.65 -16.36
C HIS A 700 2.62 25.82 -17.83
N LEU A 701 3.92 25.83 -18.14
CA LEU A 701 4.42 25.91 -19.51
C LEU A 701 4.00 24.71 -20.36
N LEU A 702 4.06 23.49 -19.80
CA LEU A 702 3.62 22.26 -20.47
C LEU A 702 2.11 22.22 -20.75
N SER A 703 1.31 23.10 -20.14
CA SER A 703 -0.11 23.26 -20.48
C SER A 703 -0.35 24.10 -21.74
N HIS A 704 0.68 24.77 -22.25
CA HIS A 704 0.58 25.58 -23.47
C HIS A 704 0.41 24.69 -24.72
N PRO A 705 -0.55 24.98 -25.63
CA PRO A 705 -0.86 24.11 -26.77
C PRO A 705 0.31 23.82 -27.71
N HIS A 706 1.25 24.76 -27.84
CA HIS A 706 2.42 24.63 -28.71
C HIS A 706 3.68 24.08 -28.03
N ILE A 707 3.70 23.90 -26.71
CA ILE A 707 4.90 23.43 -26.00
C ILE A 707 4.84 21.90 -25.83
N VAL A 708 5.91 21.21 -26.22
CA VAL A 708 6.09 19.75 -26.05
C VAL A 708 6.92 19.45 -24.82
N GLU A 709 8.04 20.15 -24.70
CA GLU A 709 8.96 20.01 -23.57
C GLU A 709 9.29 21.39 -23.01
N ALA A 710 9.45 21.47 -21.69
CA ALA A 710 9.85 22.68 -21.00
C ALA A 710 10.82 22.33 -19.88
N VAL A 711 11.90 23.11 -19.79
CA VAL A 711 12.87 23.09 -18.69
C VAL A 711 13.01 24.52 -18.20
N VAL A 712 12.84 24.70 -16.89
CA VAL A 712 12.97 26.00 -16.24
C VAL A 712 14.19 25.98 -15.33
N VAL A 713 14.98 27.05 -15.43
CA VAL A 713 16.25 27.21 -14.74
C VAL A 713 16.40 28.64 -14.22
N GLY A 714 17.13 28.77 -13.12
CA GLY A 714 17.57 30.07 -12.62
C GLY A 714 18.91 30.43 -13.27
N VAL A 715 18.93 31.50 -14.05
CA VAL A 715 20.17 32.05 -14.63
C VAL A 715 20.66 33.17 -13.71
N ALA A 716 21.94 33.18 -13.37
CA ALA A 716 22.51 34.20 -12.47
C ALA A 716 22.24 35.61 -13.01
N ASP A 717 21.84 36.52 -12.12
CA ASP A 717 21.53 37.90 -12.47
C ASP A 717 21.96 38.86 -11.33
N PRO A 718 22.69 39.95 -11.63
CA PRO A 718 23.19 40.87 -10.60
C PRO A 718 22.10 41.59 -9.80
N VAL A 719 20.91 41.79 -10.39
CA VAL A 719 19.81 42.55 -9.76
C VAL A 719 18.90 41.62 -8.98
N TRP A 720 18.54 40.48 -9.59
CA TRP A 720 17.54 39.57 -9.05
C TRP A 720 18.15 38.39 -8.29
N GLY A 721 19.47 38.23 -8.29
CA GLY A 721 20.18 37.03 -7.87
C GLY A 721 20.10 35.94 -8.93
N GLN A 722 18.88 35.56 -9.31
CA GLN A 722 18.61 34.74 -10.49
C GLN A 722 17.41 35.27 -11.27
N ARG A 723 17.45 35.17 -12.59
CA ARG A 723 16.30 35.34 -13.48
C ARG A 723 15.69 33.99 -13.82
N VAL A 724 14.35 33.92 -13.85
CA VAL A 724 13.63 32.75 -14.34
C VAL A 724 13.78 32.64 -15.85
N ALA A 725 14.36 31.54 -16.33
CA ALA A 725 14.54 31.26 -17.74
C ALA A 725 13.83 29.96 -18.14
N ALA A 726 13.10 30.00 -19.25
CA ALA A 726 12.45 28.84 -19.86
C ALA A 726 13.23 28.39 -21.10
N VAL A 727 13.50 27.10 -21.20
CA VAL A 727 14.02 26.42 -22.39
C VAL A 727 12.94 25.46 -22.86
N ILE A 728 12.41 25.65 -24.06
CA ILE A 728 11.25 24.92 -24.56
C ILE A 728 11.51 24.26 -25.90
N VAL A 729 10.74 23.21 -26.19
CA VAL A 729 10.60 22.57 -27.50
C VAL A 729 9.15 22.73 -27.95
N THR A 730 8.92 23.14 -29.19
CA THR A 730 7.57 23.39 -29.72
C THR A 730 7.08 22.28 -30.64
N ARG A 731 5.75 22.12 -30.77
CA ARG A 731 5.10 21.10 -31.62
C ARG A 731 5.26 21.37 -33.11
N ASP A 732 5.14 22.64 -33.46
CA ASP A 732 5.30 23.15 -34.81
C ASP A 732 6.59 23.99 -34.80
N GLU A 733 7.32 24.09 -35.91
CA GLU A 733 8.50 24.98 -36.07
C GLU A 733 8.15 26.49 -35.92
N LYS A 734 6.98 26.81 -35.36
CA LYS A 734 6.62 28.17 -34.92
C LYS A 734 7.48 28.57 -33.73
N GLU A 735 8.30 29.60 -33.96
CA GLU A 735 9.13 30.22 -32.94
C GLU A 735 8.25 31.00 -31.94
N LEU A 736 7.88 30.36 -30.82
CA LEU A 736 7.15 31.02 -29.73
C LEU A 736 8.03 32.12 -29.12
N LYS A 737 7.55 33.37 -29.12
CA LYS A 737 8.34 34.51 -28.62
C LYS A 737 8.07 34.77 -27.13
N LEU A 738 9.07 35.34 -26.45
CA LEU A 738 8.96 35.66 -25.02
C LEU A 738 7.74 36.53 -24.65
N PRO A 739 7.36 37.57 -25.41
CA PRO A 739 6.15 38.36 -25.10
C PRO A 739 4.87 37.52 -25.15
N GLU A 740 4.73 36.63 -26.13
CA GLU A 740 3.57 35.74 -26.27
C GLU A 740 3.50 34.74 -25.11
N LEU A 741 4.64 34.15 -24.74
CA LEU A 741 4.74 33.29 -23.56
C LEU A 741 4.37 34.03 -22.27
N LYS A 742 4.84 35.27 -22.11
CA LYS A 742 4.52 36.09 -20.94
C LYS A 742 3.03 36.39 -20.84
N GLU A 743 2.37 36.75 -21.94
CA GLU A 743 0.92 36.97 -21.95
C GLU A 743 0.16 35.71 -21.54
N TRP A 744 0.54 34.54 -22.09
CA TRP A 744 -0.06 33.27 -21.69
C TRP A 744 0.10 32.97 -20.18
N CYS A 745 1.28 33.24 -19.64
CA CYS A 745 1.60 32.99 -18.23
C CYS A 745 0.85 33.93 -17.28
N LYS A 746 0.56 35.18 -17.66
CA LYS A 746 -0.10 36.18 -16.79
C LYS A 746 -1.46 35.71 -16.26
N GLU A 747 -2.20 34.96 -17.06
CA GLU A 747 -3.52 34.44 -16.68
C GLU A 747 -3.44 33.23 -15.72
N ARG A 748 -2.27 32.62 -15.58
CA ARG A 748 -2.08 31.30 -14.97
C ARG A 748 -1.12 31.30 -13.79
N MET A 749 -0.27 32.32 -13.68
CA MET A 749 0.85 32.34 -12.75
C MET A 749 1.07 33.73 -12.14
N PRO A 750 1.54 33.83 -10.88
CA PRO A 750 1.92 35.10 -10.28
C PRO A 750 3.03 35.81 -11.09
N PRO A 751 3.01 37.15 -11.22
CA PRO A 751 3.97 37.88 -12.06
C PRO A 751 5.45 37.57 -11.81
N TYR A 752 5.84 37.32 -10.56
CA TYR A 752 7.22 37.05 -10.17
C TYR A 752 7.72 35.65 -10.58
N THR A 753 6.84 34.70 -10.93
CA THR A 753 7.21 33.35 -11.39
C THR A 753 7.30 33.25 -12.91
N ILE A 754 6.82 34.27 -13.65
CA ILE A 754 6.78 34.27 -15.11
C ILE A 754 8.22 34.29 -15.68
N PRO A 755 8.55 33.42 -16.64
CA PRO A 755 9.86 33.45 -17.31
C PRO A 755 10.18 34.84 -17.87
N SER A 756 11.37 35.33 -17.53
CA SER A 756 11.92 36.59 -18.03
C SER A 756 12.91 36.39 -19.17
N LEU A 757 13.30 35.14 -19.43
CA LEU A 757 14.17 34.69 -20.52
C LEU A 757 13.51 33.46 -21.18
N LEU A 758 13.63 33.34 -22.49
CA LEU A 758 13.12 32.22 -23.27
C LEU A 758 14.19 31.77 -24.27
N LYS A 759 14.40 30.46 -24.35
CA LYS A 759 15.08 29.81 -25.47
C LYS A 759 14.17 28.74 -26.05
N VAL A 760 14.05 28.72 -27.37
CA VAL A 760 13.43 27.63 -28.13
C VAL A 760 14.54 26.76 -28.70
N LEU A 761 14.44 25.44 -28.55
CA LEU A 761 15.34 24.44 -29.10
C LEU A 761 14.55 23.41 -29.91
N ASP A 762 15.19 22.79 -30.90
CA ASP A 762 14.59 21.70 -31.67
C ASP A 762 14.42 20.44 -30.81
N THR A 763 15.39 20.17 -29.94
CA THR A 763 15.36 19.06 -28.97
C THR A 763 16.09 19.43 -27.68
N LEU A 764 15.67 18.86 -26.55
CA LEU A 764 16.37 19.03 -25.28
C LEU A 764 17.52 18.01 -25.14
N PRO A 765 18.73 18.44 -24.74
CA PRO A 765 19.83 17.52 -24.48
C PRO A 765 19.52 16.66 -23.23
N LYS A 766 19.40 15.35 -23.43
CA LYS A 766 19.11 14.36 -22.38
C LYS A 766 20.29 13.39 -22.21
N ASN A 767 20.54 12.96 -20.98
CA ASN A 767 21.56 11.95 -20.68
C ASN A 767 21.08 10.52 -21.01
N ALA A 768 21.94 9.53 -20.80
CA ALA A 768 21.65 8.11 -21.07
C ALA A 768 20.44 7.54 -20.29
N VAL A 769 19.98 8.23 -19.24
CA VAL A 769 18.77 7.88 -18.47
C VAL A 769 17.56 8.76 -18.82
N GLY A 770 17.63 9.52 -19.91
CA GLY A 770 16.53 10.36 -20.41
C GLY A 770 16.26 11.63 -19.60
N LYS A 771 17.17 12.06 -18.73
CA LYS A 771 17.04 13.27 -17.91
C LYS A 771 17.87 14.42 -18.48
N VAL A 772 17.35 15.64 -18.40
CA VAL A 772 18.08 16.87 -18.75
C VAL A 772 18.99 17.28 -17.60
N ASN A 773 20.27 17.54 -17.91
CA ASN A 773 21.18 18.14 -16.95
C ASN A 773 21.02 19.66 -16.98
N LYS A 774 20.23 20.21 -16.04
CA LYS A 774 19.93 21.65 -15.98
C LYS A 774 21.18 22.55 -15.90
N LYS A 775 22.25 22.09 -15.25
CA LYS A 775 23.51 22.87 -15.14
C LYS A 775 24.23 22.97 -16.48
N GLU A 776 24.41 21.85 -17.15
CA GLU A 776 25.01 21.81 -18.50
C GLU A 776 24.14 22.57 -19.50
N LEU A 777 22.81 22.43 -19.41
CA LEU A 777 21.87 23.16 -20.25
C LEU A 777 22.03 24.68 -20.10
N VAL A 778 22.11 25.19 -18.86
CA VAL A 778 22.35 26.62 -18.60
C VAL A 778 23.64 27.07 -19.27
N GLN A 779 24.74 26.32 -19.11
CA GLN A 779 26.03 26.66 -19.71
C GLN A 779 26.00 26.69 -21.25
N GLN A 780 25.24 25.78 -21.87
CA GLN A 780 25.11 25.71 -23.33
C GLN A 780 24.21 26.80 -23.90
N VAL A 781 23.11 27.11 -23.22
CA VAL A 781 22.00 27.91 -23.77
C VAL A 781 22.05 29.37 -23.31
N PHE A 782 22.60 29.61 -22.12
CA PHE A 782 22.80 30.93 -21.52
C PHE A 782 24.27 31.08 -21.09
N PRO A 783 25.23 31.04 -22.04
CA PRO A 783 26.63 31.25 -21.70
C PRO A 783 26.79 32.63 -21.06
N GLU A 784 27.53 32.71 -19.95
CA GLU A 784 27.88 33.99 -19.36
C GLU A 784 28.58 34.84 -20.41
N ASN A 785 28.11 36.08 -20.62
CA ASN A 785 28.94 37.09 -21.26
C ASN A 785 30.17 37.25 -20.36
N LYS A 786 31.30 36.64 -20.74
CA LYS A 786 32.61 36.99 -20.20
C LYS A 786 32.88 38.43 -20.63
N SER A 787 32.47 39.39 -19.80
CA SER A 787 32.99 40.75 -19.82
C SER A 787 34.18 40.84 -18.89
#